data_AF-W4JV07-F1
#
_entry.id   AF-W4JV07-F1
#
_cell.length_a   1.000
_cell.length_b   1.000
_cell.length_c   1.000
_cell.angle_alpha   90.00
_cell.angle_beta   90.00
_cell.angle_gamma   90.00
#
_symmetry.space_group_name_H-M   'P 1'
#
loop_
_entity.id
_entity.type
_entity.pdbx_description
1 polymer ?
#
loop_
_entity_poly.entity_id
_entity_poly.type
_entity_poly.pdbx_seq_one_letter_code
_entity_poly.pdbx_strand_id
1 'polypeptide(L)'
;MKGTISTVTSAHIELQKQLAQLREICTSISTYQPIVLKPPIIDSTRDALDQGRRHEDLPGLRAFAESVKRDMDVIQKYLVDPQSFEHSPPSTNSPYLVAVWKEVLTAPPPVIGIGLTYNVDKKDNESVKVTRSTKRMPTELYTKVKVDVVADNGRSLIRINTIKNSRLLAEFREIDSYDTESDSDSDTGNLDASLHTTNWLTLAQTELDNSILRMARVLLAAASNNSIGHSFSNSSPGTTDPDDIPNLPKIILCLPRLDPSPKDSTLYDPRIGQTIRRLQDLGIEVRLGDDASSHNLSPHVWPVSPYPLHLCPTAKVNLDLSVLIALVSDLTHAQLPASSEEARDRFILPTSVYPRKRERKSTNISSRRTVEGSVQVERHGDPDSVAVDADADGANQHWRQLVDQQRLEMAHELLDEMRTRLIAFRAPSESNGNGNDAEGTLSGVEFWTTAEARDRFLDIVTKIGGPNERRRGRALFTESDSSPTPTELSDMRGAFWRGSRYALDFLPLHPIHIFPTNSSSLIKERSSKAEAHPFFSALQRTCRHLLANSGSNSGSSPDSGIQCPLNKSNAGTVIGHEIDKTEIPPPRALRGNGRLTAHTTYSLLLGAVHGYTTLTANRASARSIVKVIEELEVKDRSWYWNMCGTGNTRVTREGLEGVPECTGEAKAAMWVVEPRSLAEAMRADFNGRTLDS
;
A
#
# COMPACT_ATOMS: atom_id res chain seq x y z
N MET A 1 44.22 -39.32 -32.53
CA MET A 1 42.99 -38.50 -32.43
C MET A 1 42.44 -38.50 -31.00
N LYS A 2 43.24 -38.05 -30.03
CA LYS A 2 42.83 -37.70 -28.65
C LYS A 2 43.83 -36.62 -28.23
N GLY A 3 43.46 -35.35 -28.34
CA GLY A 3 44.41 -34.27 -28.06
C GLY A 3 43.87 -32.84 -28.13
N THR A 4 42.68 -32.59 -28.66
CA THR A 4 42.25 -31.23 -29.00
C THR A 4 40.98 -30.73 -28.29
N ILE A 5 40.55 -31.37 -27.20
CA ILE A 5 39.32 -30.96 -26.49
C ILE A 5 39.62 -30.24 -25.16
N SER A 6 40.84 -30.30 -24.63
CA SER A 6 41.12 -29.77 -23.28
C SER A 6 41.62 -28.32 -23.20
N THR A 7 41.84 -27.63 -24.33
CA THR A 7 42.35 -26.24 -24.36
C THR A 7 41.27 -25.18 -24.55
N VAL A 8 40.03 -25.59 -24.82
CA VAL A 8 38.89 -24.67 -25.05
C VAL A 8 38.38 -24.08 -23.72
N THR A 9 38.64 -24.71 -22.57
CA THR A 9 38.10 -24.25 -21.28
C THR A 9 38.83 -23.05 -20.65
N SER A 10 39.98 -22.59 -21.16
CA SER A 10 40.76 -21.51 -20.55
C SER A 10 40.53 -20.11 -21.12
N ALA A 11 39.80 -19.95 -22.22
CA ALA A 11 39.51 -18.61 -22.73
C ALA A 11 38.42 -17.93 -21.91
N HIS A 12 38.60 -16.64 -21.66
CA HIS A 12 37.66 -15.77 -20.96
C HIS A 12 37.31 -16.21 -19.52
N ILE A 13 38.32 -16.54 -18.71
CA ILE A 13 38.17 -16.88 -17.27
C ILE A 13 37.29 -15.85 -16.52
N GLU A 14 37.45 -14.57 -16.83
CA GLU A 14 36.68 -13.50 -16.21
C GLU A 14 35.18 -13.56 -16.55
N LEU A 15 34.82 -13.89 -17.79
CA LEU A 15 33.40 -14.08 -18.17
C LEU A 15 32.80 -15.32 -17.51
N GLN A 16 33.57 -16.40 -17.37
CA GLN A 16 33.11 -17.59 -16.66
C GLN A 16 32.85 -17.29 -15.17
N LYS A 17 33.74 -16.51 -14.54
CA LYS A 17 33.56 -16.03 -13.17
C LYS A 17 32.30 -15.17 -13.03
N GLN A 18 32.09 -14.22 -13.94
CA GLN A 18 30.89 -13.38 -13.97
C GLN A 18 29.61 -14.21 -14.17
N LEU A 19 29.65 -15.22 -15.04
CA LEU A 19 28.51 -16.13 -15.24
C LEU A 19 28.18 -16.91 -13.97
N ALA A 20 29.20 -17.39 -13.25
CA ALA A 20 29.02 -18.08 -11.97
C ALA A 20 28.37 -17.16 -10.93
N GLN A 21 28.82 -15.91 -10.83
CA GLN A 21 28.23 -14.91 -9.93
C GLN A 21 26.76 -14.60 -10.28
N LEU A 22 26.41 -14.45 -11.56
CA LEU A 22 25.02 -14.21 -11.97
C LEU A 22 24.09 -15.39 -11.65
N ARG A 23 24.59 -16.63 -11.74
CA ARG A 23 23.84 -17.84 -11.35
C ARG A 23 23.59 -17.89 -9.85
N GLU A 24 24.60 -17.54 -9.06
CA GLU A 24 24.48 -17.41 -7.61
C GLU A 24 23.43 -16.36 -7.23
N ILE A 25 23.45 -15.20 -7.89
CA ILE A 25 22.44 -14.15 -7.72
C ILE A 25 21.04 -14.65 -8.07
N CYS A 26 20.86 -15.37 -9.18
CA CYS A 26 19.54 -15.93 -9.54
C CYS A 26 19.00 -16.87 -8.48
N THR A 27 19.88 -17.68 -7.89
CA THR A 27 19.53 -18.61 -6.81
C THR A 27 19.18 -17.84 -5.55
N SER A 28 20.00 -16.85 -5.19
CA SER A 28 19.81 -15.99 -4.03
C SER A 28 18.53 -15.15 -4.11
N ILE A 29 18.19 -14.58 -5.28
CA ILE A 29 16.92 -13.87 -5.49
C ILE A 29 15.72 -14.78 -5.22
N SER A 30 15.82 -16.05 -5.61
CA SER A 30 14.73 -17.03 -5.46
C SER A 30 14.51 -17.44 -4.00
N THR A 31 15.54 -17.32 -3.15
CA THR A 31 15.45 -17.60 -1.70
C THR A 31 15.32 -16.34 -0.86
N TYR A 32 15.53 -15.16 -1.45
CA TYR A 32 15.45 -13.88 -0.76
C TYR A 32 14.02 -13.59 -0.30
N GLN A 33 13.85 -13.44 1.01
CA GLN A 33 12.60 -13.01 1.63
C GLN A 33 12.79 -11.59 2.15
N PRO A 34 12.30 -10.56 1.43
CA PRO A 34 12.38 -9.20 1.92
C PRO A 34 11.59 -9.09 3.22
N ILE A 35 12.12 -8.33 4.18
CA ILE A 35 11.38 -7.95 5.39
C ILE A 35 10.36 -6.89 4.95
N VAL A 36 9.18 -7.35 4.53
CA VAL A 36 8.07 -6.48 4.17
C VAL A 36 7.36 -6.10 5.46
N LEU A 37 7.43 -4.80 5.78
CA LEU A 37 6.73 -4.25 6.93
C LEU A 37 5.23 -4.26 6.66
N LYS A 38 4.50 -5.21 7.24
CA LYS A 38 3.03 -5.20 7.18
C LYS A 38 2.48 -4.24 8.23
N PRO A 39 1.50 -3.38 7.90
CA PRO A 39 0.79 -2.62 8.91
C PRO A 39 0.09 -3.58 9.88
N PRO A 40 -0.18 -3.18 11.14
CA PRO A 40 -0.79 -4.03 12.17
C PRO A 40 -2.27 -4.25 11.88
N ILE A 41 -2.55 -4.98 10.80
CA ILE A 41 -3.87 -5.24 10.25
C ILE A 41 -4.03 -6.74 10.11
N ILE A 42 -5.06 -7.28 10.76
CA ILE A 42 -5.53 -8.63 10.51
C ILE A 42 -6.42 -8.54 9.26
N ASP A 43 -6.00 -9.14 8.14
CA ASP A 43 -6.85 -9.27 6.94
C ASP A 43 -7.18 -10.75 6.79
N SER A 44 -8.36 -11.14 7.28
CA SER A 44 -8.83 -12.54 7.31
C SER A 44 -8.79 -13.23 5.96
N THR A 45 -8.93 -12.44 4.90
CA THR A 45 -8.95 -12.89 3.50
C THR A 45 -7.55 -13.15 2.97
N ARG A 46 -6.56 -12.38 3.43
CA ARG A 46 -5.16 -12.54 3.02
C ARG A 46 -4.46 -13.54 3.90
N ASP A 47 -4.70 -13.55 5.20
CA ASP A 47 -4.05 -14.48 6.13
C ASP A 47 -4.32 -15.95 5.76
N ALA A 48 -5.49 -16.25 5.20
CA ALA A 48 -5.83 -17.58 4.66
C ALA A 48 -5.03 -17.94 3.38
N LEU A 49 -4.57 -16.95 2.62
CA LEU A 49 -3.87 -17.12 1.33
C LEU A 49 -2.34 -16.84 1.40
N ASP A 50 -1.88 -16.06 2.39
CA ASP A 50 -0.52 -15.52 2.52
C ASP A 50 0.50 -16.53 3.07
N GLN A 51 0.08 -17.76 3.38
CA GLN A 51 1.01 -18.83 3.73
C GLN A 51 1.98 -19.19 2.58
N GLY A 52 1.76 -18.71 1.34
CA GLY A 52 2.56 -19.08 0.16
C GLY A 52 3.10 -17.96 -0.75
N ARG A 53 2.75 -16.68 -0.56
CA ARG A 53 3.18 -15.59 -1.49
C ARG A 53 4.01 -14.52 -0.77
N ARG A 54 5.30 -14.80 -0.57
CA ARG A 54 6.25 -13.86 0.07
C ARG A 54 7.19 -13.12 -0.90
N HIS A 55 7.18 -13.44 -2.19
CA HIS A 55 8.22 -12.99 -3.15
C HIS A 55 7.87 -11.76 -4.00
N GLU A 56 6.60 -11.31 -4.08
CA GLU A 56 6.18 -10.30 -5.08
C GLU A 56 6.16 -8.84 -4.57
N ASP A 57 6.43 -8.61 -3.29
CA ASP A 57 6.13 -7.32 -2.66
C ASP A 57 7.27 -6.27 -2.73
N LEU A 58 8.50 -6.63 -3.14
CA LEU A 58 9.61 -5.67 -3.23
C LEU A 58 9.64 -4.95 -4.59
N PRO A 59 9.38 -3.62 -4.66
CA PRO A 59 9.42 -2.86 -5.90
C PRO A 59 10.77 -2.99 -6.59
N GLY A 60 10.74 -3.34 -7.88
CA GLY A 60 11.92 -3.44 -8.73
C GLY A 60 12.68 -4.77 -8.67
N LEU A 61 12.40 -5.65 -7.69
CA LEU A 61 13.07 -6.96 -7.59
C LEU A 61 12.86 -7.83 -8.84
N ARG A 62 11.64 -7.86 -9.38
CA ARG A 62 11.32 -8.59 -10.61
C ARG A 62 12.09 -8.05 -11.82
N ALA A 63 12.10 -6.73 -12.01
CA ALA A 63 12.81 -6.08 -13.11
C ALA A 63 14.34 -6.27 -12.99
N PHE A 64 14.85 -6.29 -11.75
CA PHE A 64 16.24 -6.63 -11.46
C PHE A 64 16.55 -8.09 -11.83
N ALA A 65 15.73 -9.05 -11.38
CA ALA A 65 15.88 -10.46 -11.70
C ALA A 65 15.84 -10.73 -13.21
N GLU A 66 14.95 -10.06 -13.95
CA GLU A 66 14.91 -10.12 -15.41
C GLU A 66 16.17 -9.53 -16.07
N SER A 67 16.78 -8.51 -15.46
CA SER A 67 18.04 -7.93 -15.94
C SER A 67 19.23 -8.86 -15.71
N VAL A 68 19.27 -9.55 -14.56
CA VAL A 68 20.27 -10.60 -14.26
C VAL A 68 20.16 -11.75 -15.27
N LYS A 69 18.94 -12.25 -15.52
CA LYS A 69 18.71 -13.33 -16.49
C LYS A 69 19.15 -12.93 -17.91
N ARG A 70 18.82 -11.71 -18.36
CA ARG A 70 19.23 -11.22 -19.68
C ARG A 70 20.75 -11.17 -19.84
N ASP A 71 21.47 -10.65 -18.85
CA ASP A 71 22.93 -10.56 -18.92
C ASP A 71 23.59 -11.95 -18.86
N MET A 72 23.04 -12.85 -18.03
CA MET A 72 23.44 -14.25 -17.96
C MET A 72 23.27 -14.97 -19.32
N ASP A 73 22.13 -14.77 -19.99
CA ASP A 73 21.85 -15.36 -21.30
C ASP A 73 22.83 -14.86 -22.37
N VAL A 74 23.22 -13.57 -22.33
CA VAL A 74 24.20 -12.99 -23.25
C VAL A 74 25.57 -13.64 -23.07
N ILE A 75 26.06 -13.73 -21.82
CA ILE A 75 27.36 -14.35 -21.52
C ILE A 75 27.33 -15.84 -21.89
N GLN A 76 26.26 -16.55 -21.55
CA GLN A 76 26.14 -17.98 -21.84
C GLN A 76 26.11 -18.25 -23.35
N LYS A 77 25.37 -17.46 -24.14
CA LYS A 77 25.35 -17.59 -25.61
C LYS A 77 26.75 -17.34 -26.20
N TYR A 78 27.46 -16.33 -25.70
CA TYR A 78 28.82 -16.03 -26.16
C TYR A 78 29.79 -17.18 -25.84
N LEU A 79 29.76 -17.73 -24.63
CA LEU A 79 30.67 -18.81 -24.23
C LEU A 79 30.39 -20.16 -24.91
N VAL A 80 29.18 -20.37 -25.44
CA VAL A 80 28.83 -21.59 -26.19
C VAL A 80 29.29 -21.50 -27.65
N ASP A 81 29.47 -20.30 -28.20
CA ASP A 81 29.92 -20.10 -29.58
C ASP A 81 31.38 -20.53 -29.77
N PRO A 82 31.67 -21.52 -30.63
CA PRO A 82 33.05 -21.94 -30.92
C PRO A 82 33.95 -20.83 -31.48
N GLN A 83 33.39 -19.78 -32.08
CA GLN A 83 34.14 -18.63 -32.62
C GLN A 83 34.45 -17.54 -31.58
N SER A 84 33.94 -17.67 -30.36
CA SER A 84 34.13 -16.70 -29.27
C SER A 84 35.60 -16.47 -28.83
N PHE A 85 36.51 -17.37 -29.22
CA PHE A 85 37.94 -17.24 -28.98
C PHE A 85 38.59 -16.14 -29.83
N GLU A 86 38.06 -15.91 -31.03
CA GLU A 86 38.61 -14.93 -31.98
C GLU A 86 37.98 -13.54 -31.81
N HIS A 87 36.88 -13.45 -31.07
CA HIS A 87 36.14 -12.22 -30.87
C HIS A 87 36.45 -11.56 -29.51
N SER A 88 36.27 -10.25 -29.47
CA SER A 88 36.33 -9.50 -28.21
C SER A 88 35.14 -9.88 -27.32
N PRO A 89 35.32 -9.93 -25.99
CA PRO A 89 34.24 -10.28 -25.07
C PRO A 89 33.05 -9.32 -25.21
N PRO A 90 31.81 -9.79 -25.00
CA PRO A 90 30.63 -8.96 -25.12
C PRO A 90 30.60 -7.89 -24.02
N SER A 91 29.93 -6.77 -24.30
CA SER A 91 29.62 -5.79 -23.26
C SER A 91 28.63 -6.41 -22.27
N THR A 92 29.00 -6.44 -20.99
CA THR A 92 28.20 -7.02 -19.91
C THR A 92 28.01 -6.00 -18.78
N ASN A 93 26.82 -6.00 -18.20
CA ASN A 93 26.49 -5.23 -17.00
C ASN A 93 26.69 -6.03 -15.71
N SER A 94 27.23 -7.26 -15.79
CA SER A 94 27.43 -8.16 -14.66
C SER A 94 28.09 -7.49 -13.44
N PRO A 95 29.19 -6.72 -13.58
CA PRO A 95 29.81 -6.06 -12.41
C PRO A 95 28.85 -5.11 -11.66
N TYR A 96 27.98 -4.40 -12.39
CA TYR A 96 26.97 -3.53 -11.78
C TYR A 96 25.87 -4.36 -11.09
N LEU A 97 25.37 -5.41 -11.76
CA LEU A 97 24.32 -6.27 -11.19
C LEU A 97 24.79 -6.99 -9.92
N VAL A 98 26.03 -7.48 -9.92
CA VAL A 98 26.66 -8.09 -8.75
C VAL A 98 26.75 -7.10 -7.58
N ALA A 99 27.22 -5.88 -7.84
CA ALA A 99 27.30 -4.84 -6.81
C ALA A 99 25.91 -4.46 -6.26
N VAL A 100 24.89 -4.35 -7.11
CA VAL A 100 23.51 -4.07 -6.67
C VAL A 100 22.99 -5.17 -5.76
N TRP A 101 23.14 -6.43 -6.13
CA TRP A 101 22.65 -7.53 -5.31
C TRP A 101 23.39 -7.63 -3.98
N LYS A 102 24.71 -7.41 -3.98
CA LYS A 102 25.50 -7.35 -2.75
C LYS A 102 24.97 -6.28 -1.79
N GLU A 103 24.71 -5.07 -2.29
CA GLU A 103 24.13 -3.99 -1.47
C GLU A 103 22.71 -4.33 -1.00
N VAL A 104 21.87 -5.01 -1.79
CA VAL A 104 20.55 -5.48 -1.31
C VAL A 104 20.66 -6.42 -0.11
N LEU A 105 21.69 -7.25 -0.07
CA LEU A 105 21.92 -8.22 1.02
C LEU A 105 22.59 -7.60 2.25
N THR A 106 23.37 -6.53 2.09
CA THR A 106 24.13 -5.89 3.18
C THR A 106 23.49 -4.60 3.71
N ALA A 107 22.60 -3.98 2.94
CA ALA A 107 21.96 -2.73 3.34
C ALA A 107 21.12 -2.91 4.62
N PRO A 108 21.01 -1.85 5.46
CA PRO A 108 20.19 -1.91 6.66
C PRO A 108 18.72 -2.22 6.31
N PRO A 109 18.11 -3.24 6.92
CA PRO A 109 16.72 -3.57 6.65
C PRO A 109 15.78 -2.48 7.21
N PRO A 110 14.56 -2.38 6.67
CA PRO A 110 14.10 -3.08 5.47
C PRO A 110 14.58 -2.39 4.19
N VAL A 111 14.87 -3.21 3.18
CA VAL A 111 15.01 -2.74 1.80
C VAL A 111 13.61 -2.50 1.24
N ILE A 112 13.32 -1.27 0.81
CA ILE A 112 11.98 -0.88 0.35
C ILE A 112 11.88 -0.77 -1.18
N GLY A 113 13.00 -0.83 -1.90
CA GLY A 113 12.96 -0.91 -3.36
C GLY A 113 14.35 -1.01 -4.00
N ILE A 114 14.36 -1.53 -5.22
CA ILE A 114 15.55 -1.70 -6.06
C ILE A 114 15.36 -0.91 -7.36
N GLY A 115 16.31 -0.06 -7.72
CA GLY A 115 16.32 0.70 -8.97
C GLY A 115 15.23 1.76 -9.07
N LEU A 116 14.87 2.40 -7.95
CA LEU A 116 13.87 3.47 -7.91
C LEU A 116 14.39 4.74 -8.60
N THR A 117 13.48 5.52 -9.18
CA THR A 117 13.80 6.79 -9.83
C THR A 117 13.08 7.92 -9.11
N TYR A 118 13.83 8.95 -8.72
CA TYR A 118 13.32 10.14 -8.08
C TYR A 118 13.32 11.30 -9.07
N ASN A 119 12.28 12.12 -9.01
CA ASN A 119 12.20 13.36 -9.77
C ASN A 119 12.77 14.50 -8.92
N VAL A 120 13.68 15.27 -9.50
CA VAL A 120 14.23 16.48 -8.92
C VAL A 120 13.65 17.66 -9.69
N ASP A 121 12.84 18.46 -9.02
CA ASP A 121 12.33 19.71 -9.60
C ASP A 121 13.51 20.63 -9.92
N LYS A 122 13.57 21.13 -11.16
CA LYS A 122 14.40 22.28 -11.46
C LYS A 122 13.68 23.52 -10.91
N LYS A 123 13.74 23.77 -9.60
CA LYS A 123 13.20 25.01 -9.05
C LYS A 123 14.05 26.20 -9.50
N ASP A 124 13.37 27.10 -10.21
CA ASP A 124 13.60 28.54 -10.41
C ASP A 124 15.04 29.07 -10.26
N ASN A 125 15.69 29.27 -11.40
CA ASN A 125 16.45 30.51 -11.60
C ASN A 125 16.15 31.06 -13.00
N GLU A 126 15.68 32.30 -12.99
CA GLU A 126 15.30 33.18 -14.10
C GLU A 126 14.00 32.89 -14.87
N SER A 127 13.01 33.72 -14.55
CA SER A 127 12.01 34.23 -15.48
C SER A 127 12.67 34.93 -16.69
N VAL A 128 13.35 34.18 -17.56
CA VAL A 128 13.70 34.68 -18.89
C VAL A 128 12.41 34.67 -19.70
N LYS A 129 11.95 35.86 -20.09
CA LYS A 129 10.86 36.04 -21.06
C LYS A 129 11.28 35.40 -22.39
N VAL A 130 10.95 34.12 -22.58
CA VAL A 130 11.14 33.44 -23.86
C VAL A 130 10.18 34.06 -24.87
N THR A 131 10.75 34.82 -25.79
CA THR A 131 10.09 35.32 -26.98
C THR A 131 9.50 34.17 -27.78
N ARG A 132 8.22 34.32 -28.15
CA ARG A 132 7.42 33.39 -28.95
C ARG A 132 8.17 32.92 -30.21
N SER A 133 8.66 31.69 -30.22
CA SER A 133 8.80 30.94 -31.48
C SER A 133 8.64 29.43 -31.28
N THR A 134 7.62 28.90 -31.96
CA THR A 134 7.40 27.53 -32.44
C THR A 134 7.31 26.37 -31.44
N LYS A 135 6.05 25.97 -31.19
CA LYS A 135 5.52 24.63 -30.82
C LYS A 135 6.55 23.48 -30.75
N ARG A 136 7.15 23.27 -29.58
CA ARG A 136 7.54 21.93 -29.09
C ARG A 136 7.03 21.81 -27.64
N MET A 137 6.41 20.68 -27.33
CA MET A 137 5.84 20.37 -26.01
C MET A 137 6.92 20.47 -24.90
N PRO A 138 6.64 21.05 -23.72
CA PRO A 138 7.59 21.16 -22.63
C PRO A 138 7.61 19.86 -21.82
N THR A 139 8.45 18.89 -22.19
CA THR A 139 8.49 17.56 -21.54
C THR A 139 9.57 17.41 -20.46
N GLU A 140 10.41 18.40 -20.16
CA GLU A 140 11.59 18.21 -19.29
C GLU A 140 11.77 19.26 -18.17
N LEU A 141 10.76 19.45 -17.32
CA LEU A 141 10.86 20.33 -16.13
C LEU A 141 11.55 19.67 -14.92
N TYR A 142 11.83 18.37 -14.97
CA TYR A 142 12.44 17.63 -13.85
C TYR A 142 13.66 16.84 -14.32
N THR A 143 14.66 16.75 -13.46
CA THR A 143 15.81 15.85 -13.63
C THR A 143 15.51 14.54 -12.92
N LYS A 144 15.57 13.41 -13.64
CA LYS A 144 15.39 12.08 -13.04
C LYS A 144 16.72 11.55 -12.52
N VAL A 145 16.74 11.08 -11.27
CA VAL A 145 17.90 10.38 -10.69
C VAL A 145 17.51 8.98 -10.25
N LYS A 146 18.32 8.01 -10.65
CA LYS A 146 18.14 6.61 -10.26
C LYS A 146 18.90 6.34 -8.96
N VAL A 147 18.22 5.72 -8.01
CA VAL A 147 18.81 5.15 -6.78
C VAL A 147 18.71 3.63 -6.88
N ASP A 148 19.81 2.93 -6.66
CA ASP A 148 19.89 1.49 -6.96
C ASP A 148 19.31 0.65 -5.84
N VAL A 149 19.54 1.03 -4.58
CA VAL A 149 18.94 0.38 -3.41
C VAL A 149 18.43 1.46 -2.46
N VAL A 150 17.17 1.32 -2.04
CA VAL A 150 16.57 2.19 -1.02
C VAL A 150 16.31 1.34 0.22
N ALA A 151 16.97 1.71 1.31
CA ALA A 151 17.07 0.91 2.53
C ALA A 151 16.74 1.75 3.77
N ASP A 152 16.71 1.11 4.94
CA ASP A 152 16.37 1.75 6.22
C ASP A 152 15.07 2.56 6.14
N ASN A 153 14.01 1.95 5.59
CA ASN A 153 12.73 2.65 5.38
C ASN A 153 12.83 3.95 4.56
N GLY A 154 13.79 4.03 3.64
CA GLY A 154 14.03 5.22 2.82
C GLY A 154 15.05 6.18 3.41
N ARG A 155 15.49 5.97 4.65
CA ARG A 155 16.53 6.79 5.30
C ARG A 155 17.90 6.58 4.70
N SER A 156 18.11 5.52 3.94
CA SER A 156 19.35 5.26 3.22
C SER A 156 19.11 5.17 1.72
N LEU A 157 19.70 6.09 0.95
CA LEU A 157 19.70 6.08 -0.52
C LEU A 157 21.07 5.61 -1.01
N ILE A 158 21.12 4.42 -1.59
CA ILE A 158 22.37 3.80 -2.04
C ILE A 158 22.43 3.87 -3.57
N ARG A 159 23.46 4.56 -4.08
CA ARG A 159 23.79 4.64 -5.51
C ARG A 159 25.06 3.84 -5.78
N ILE A 160 25.03 3.04 -6.83
CA ILE A 160 26.17 2.24 -7.28
C ILE A 160 26.64 2.77 -8.62
N ASN A 161 27.93 3.09 -8.72
CA ASN A 161 28.56 3.54 -9.95
C ASN A 161 29.86 2.78 -10.19
N THR A 162 29.91 2.00 -11.27
CA THR A 162 31.05 1.15 -11.63
C THR A 162 32.11 1.87 -12.47
N ILE A 163 32.26 3.20 -12.31
CA ILE A 163 33.28 3.99 -12.99
C ILE A 163 34.69 3.50 -12.61
N LYS A 164 35.60 3.49 -13.58
CA LYS A 164 37.01 3.10 -13.39
C LYS A 164 37.91 4.33 -13.33
N ASN A 165 39.10 4.19 -12.75
CA ASN A 165 40.15 5.20 -12.80
C ASN A 165 40.41 5.72 -14.21
N SER A 166 40.54 4.83 -15.21
CA SER A 166 40.81 5.23 -16.59
C SER A 166 39.73 6.12 -17.20
N ARG A 167 38.46 5.92 -16.81
CA ARG A 167 37.35 6.77 -17.28
C ARG A 167 37.40 8.14 -16.62
N LEU A 168 37.66 8.19 -15.32
CA LEU A 168 37.77 9.44 -14.58
C LEU A 168 38.99 10.27 -15.04
N LEU A 169 40.10 9.60 -15.37
CA LEU A 169 41.27 10.21 -15.99
C LEU A 169 40.97 10.81 -17.37
N ALA A 170 40.11 10.16 -18.15
CA ALA A 170 39.67 10.73 -19.43
C ALA A 170 38.83 12.00 -19.22
N GLU A 171 37.95 12.02 -18.21
CA GLU A 171 37.19 13.23 -17.84
C GLU A 171 38.13 14.35 -17.37
N PHE A 172 39.17 14.02 -16.60
CA PHE A 172 40.17 15.00 -16.18
C PHE A 172 40.95 15.59 -17.34
N ARG A 173 41.38 14.76 -18.30
CA ARG A 173 42.05 15.25 -19.53
C ARG A 173 41.12 16.11 -20.38
N GLU A 174 39.84 15.78 -20.41
CA GLU A 174 38.82 16.59 -21.09
C GLU A 174 38.72 17.97 -20.42
N ILE A 175 38.61 18.03 -19.09
CA ILE A 175 38.62 19.29 -18.32
C ILE A 175 39.90 20.09 -18.59
N ASP A 176 41.07 19.45 -18.47
CA ASP A 176 42.38 20.09 -18.67
C ASP A 176 42.55 20.62 -20.11
N SER A 177 41.91 19.99 -21.10
CA SER A 177 42.02 20.42 -22.51
C SER A 177 41.31 21.75 -22.78
N TYR A 178 40.23 22.05 -22.06
CA TYR A 178 39.51 23.31 -22.19
C TYR A 178 40.16 24.47 -21.43
N ASP A 179 41.11 24.19 -20.53
CA ASP A 179 41.83 25.20 -19.74
C ASP A 179 43.00 25.86 -20.51
N THR A 180 43.15 25.54 -21.81
CA THR A 180 44.29 26.00 -22.63
C THR A 180 44.00 27.18 -23.56
N GLU A 181 42.76 27.67 -23.63
CA GLU A 181 42.42 28.93 -24.32
C GLU A 181 42.52 30.12 -23.34
N SER A 182 43.75 30.42 -22.92
CA SER A 182 44.10 31.70 -22.30
C SER A 182 44.18 32.77 -23.38
N ASP A 183 43.02 33.26 -23.83
CA ASP A 183 42.97 34.52 -24.55
C ASP A 183 43.13 35.67 -23.56
N SER A 184 44.30 36.28 -23.67
CA SER A 184 44.65 37.60 -23.15
C SER A 184 43.67 38.64 -23.69
N ASP A 185 42.54 38.84 -23.02
CA ASP A 185 41.86 40.12 -23.02
C ASP A 185 41.59 40.56 -21.57
N SER A 186 42.43 41.50 -21.15
CA SER A 186 42.20 42.31 -19.97
C SER A 186 40.90 43.09 -20.15
N ASP A 187 39.89 42.83 -19.33
CA ASP A 187 39.03 43.91 -18.89
C ASP A 187 38.48 43.72 -17.48
N THR A 188 38.42 44.87 -16.83
CA THR A 188 38.31 45.16 -15.40
C THR A 188 37.03 44.67 -14.72
N GLY A 189 37.21 44.02 -13.57
CA GLY A 189 36.51 44.37 -12.32
C GLY A 189 35.04 44.00 -12.16
N ASN A 190 34.77 42.93 -11.40
CA ASN A 190 33.88 43.06 -10.25
C ASN A 190 34.07 41.91 -9.25
N LEU A 191 34.46 42.26 -8.02
CA LEU A 191 34.32 41.38 -6.86
C LEU A 191 32.82 41.28 -6.54
N ASP A 192 32.21 40.12 -6.75
CA ASP A 192 31.18 39.66 -5.82
C ASP A 192 31.14 38.13 -5.73
N ALA A 193 31.57 37.65 -4.58
CA ALA A 193 31.65 36.24 -4.21
C ALA A 193 30.33 35.80 -3.57
N SER A 194 29.25 35.73 -4.36
CA SER A 194 27.93 35.38 -3.85
C SER A 194 27.25 34.28 -4.69
N LEU A 195 27.16 33.10 -4.05
CA LEU A 195 26.17 32.01 -4.23
C LEU A 195 26.13 31.24 -5.57
N HIS A 196 26.99 30.22 -5.62
CA HIS A 196 27.03 29.11 -6.58
C HIS A 196 25.70 28.32 -6.62
N THR A 197 24.92 28.47 -7.69
CA THR A 197 24.03 27.38 -8.17
C THR A 197 23.86 27.36 -9.69
N THR A 198 24.39 28.35 -10.42
CA THR A 198 24.12 28.55 -11.86
C THR A 198 25.23 28.08 -12.80
N ASN A 199 26.37 27.57 -12.30
CA ASN A 199 27.50 27.16 -13.14
C ASN A 199 27.38 25.72 -13.70
N TRP A 200 26.17 25.28 -14.10
CA TRP A 200 25.89 23.87 -14.45
C TRP A 200 26.25 23.47 -15.90
N LEU A 201 26.71 24.39 -16.76
CA LEU A 201 26.90 24.14 -18.20
C LEU A 201 28.07 24.88 -18.87
N THR A 202 29.03 25.42 -18.12
CA THR A 202 30.15 26.18 -18.70
C THR A 202 31.34 25.26 -18.98
N LEU A 203 31.75 25.17 -20.25
CA LEU A 203 32.86 24.32 -20.75
C LEU A 203 34.24 24.71 -20.19
N ALA A 204 34.38 25.90 -19.63
CA ALA A 204 35.58 26.33 -18.90
C ALA A 204 35.40 26.04 -17.40
N GLN A 205 35.61 24.79 -17.00
CA GLN A 205 35.57 24.40 -15.58
C GLN A 205 36.92 24.67 -14.92
N THR A 206 37.05 25.80 -14.22
CA THR A 206 38.22 26.08 -13.36
C THR A 206 38.23 25.25 -12.07
N GLU A 207 37.11 24.62 -11.72
CA GLU A 207 36.96 23.76 -10.54
C GLU A 207 36.80 22.28 -10.92
N LEU A 208 37.45 21.39 -10.17
CA LEU A 208 37.33 19.92 -10.33
C LEU A 208 35.87 19.46 -10.18
N ASP A 209 35.14 19.35 -11.30
CA ASP A 209 33.71 19.00 -11.32
C ASP A 209 33.36 17.87 -12.30
N ASN A 210 33.81 16.66 -11.97
CA ASN A 210 33.57 15.46 -12.76
C ASN A 210 32.14 14.90 -12.64
N SER A 211 31.86 13.88 -13.45
CA SER A 211 30.53 13.23 -13.50
C SER A 211 30.04 12.67 -12.16
N ILE A 212 30.95 12.22 -11.28
CA ILE A 212 30.60 11.67 -9.97
C ILE A 212 30.10 12.77 -9.03
N LEU A 213 30.78 13.92 -9.00
CA LEU A 213 30.37 15.08 -8.20
C LEU A 213 29.04 15.66 -8.67
N ARG A 214 28.83 15.73 -9.99
CA ARG A 214 27.54 16.13 -10.57
C ARG A 214 26.42 15.18 -10.13
N MET A 215 26.63 13.87 -10.21
CA MET A 215 25.66 12.87 -9.77
C MET A 215 25.36 13.00 -8.26
N ALA A 216 26.38 13.22 -7.43
CA ALA A 216 26.24 13.43 -6.00
C ALA A 216 25.34 14.62 -5.65
N ARG A 217 25.51 15.77 -6.33
CA ARG A 217 24.65 16.94 -6.12
C ARG A 217 23.19 16.67 -6.52
N VAL A 218 22.97 15.94 -7.61
CA VAL A 218 21.60 15.54 -8.01
C VAL A 218 20.98 14.57 -6.99
N LEU A 219 21.76 13.66 -6.41
CA LEU A 219 21.30 12.78 -5.33
C LEU A 219 20.95 13.57 -4.06
N LEU A 220 21.75 14.59 -3.70
CA LEU A 220 21.45 15.48 -2.58
C LEU A 220 20.17 16.28 -2.80
N ALA A 221 19.97 16.79 -4.02
CA ALA A 221 18.73 17.47 -4.39
C ALA A 221 17.52 16.52 -4.31
N ALA A 222 17.68 15.27 -4.77
CA ALA A 222 16.64 14.25 -4.62
C ALA A 222 16.38 13.89 -3.15
N ALA A 223 17.42 13.72 -2.32
CA ALA A 223 17.26 13.47 -0.89
C ALA A 223 16.56 14.63 -0.19
N SER A 224 16.85 15.87 -0.58
CA SER A 224 16.23 17.09 -0.05
C SER A 224 14.74 17.16 -0.39
N ASN A 225 14.37 16.86 -1.64
CA ASN A 225 12.97 16.78 -2.06
C ASN A 225 12.20 15.62 -1.38
N ASN A 226 12.94 14.62 -0.88
CA ASN A 226 12.41 13.43 -0.22
C ASN A 226 12.81 13.37 1.27
N SER A 227 13.00 14.51 1.93
CA SER A 227 13.39 14.57 3.35
C SER A 227 12.40 13.83 4.26
N ILE A 228 12.94 13.12 5.26
CA ILE A 228 12.25 12.20 6.16
C ILE A 228 12.06 12.91 7.50
N GLY A 229 11.09 13.82 7.58
CA GLY A 229 10.76 14.46 8.87
C GLY A 229 10.49 15.94 8.85
N HIS A 230 9.60 16.42 7.97
CA HIS A 230 8.67 17.45 8.45
C HIS A 230 7.50 16.71 9.10
N SER A 231 7.76 16.24 10.32
CA SER A 231 6.65 15.96 11.23
C SER A 231 5.82 17.25 11.27
N PHE A 232 4.51 17.15 11.06
CA PHE A 232 3.58 18.19 11.47
C PHE A 232 3.65 18.27 13.00
N SER A 233 4.77 18.75 13.55
CA SER A 233 4.76 19.25 14.91
C SER A 233 3.75 20.38 14.85
N ASN A 234 2.71 20.30 15.67
CA ASN A 234 1.73 21.37 15.86
C ASN A 234 2.39 22.60 16.52
N SER A 235 3.70 22.80 16.35
CA SER A 235 4.37 24.02 16.71
C SER A 235 3.76 25.11 15.84
N SER A 236 3.17 26.09 16.51
CA SER A 236 2.59 27.25 15.85
C SER A 236 3.67 27.88 14.96
N PRO A 237 3.31 28.41 13.78
CA PRO A 237 4.25 29.06 12.89
C PRO A 237 4.86 30.26 13.62
N GLY A 238 6.08 30.10 14.16
CA GLY A 238 6.74 31.15 14.93
C GLY A 238 7.79 30.70 15.95
N THR A 239 7.81 29.45 16.40
CA THR A 239 8.87 28.94 17.30
C THR A 239 9.73 27.91 16.58
N THR A 240 10.71 28.41 15.83
CA THR A 240 11.81 27.57 15.31
C THR A 240 12.70 27.19 16.48
N ASP A 241 12.53 25.99 17.02
CA ASP A 241 13.55 25.41 17.89
C ASP A 241 14.85 25.26 17.06
N PRO A 242 15.99 25.81 17.49
CA PRO A 242 17.24 25.79 16.73
C PRO A 242 17.83 24.39 16.52
N ASP A 243 17.26 23.35 17.14
CA ASP A 243 17.74 21.95 17.08
C ASP A 243 16.95 21.06 16.09
N ASP A 244 15.94 21.59 15.39
CA ASP A 244 15.10 20.81 14.45
C ASP A 244 15.79 20.68 13.08
N ILE A 245 16.91 19.96 13.05
CA ILE A 245 17.68 19.71 11.83
C ILE A 245 16.85 18.81 10.89
N PRO A 246 16.61 19.22 9.63
CA PRO A 246 15.87 18.39 8.68
C PRO A 246 16.55 17.04 8.51
N ASN A 247 15.84 15.98 8.88
CA ASN A 247 16.35 14.62 8.84
C ASN A 247 16.39 14.11 7.38
N LEU A 248 17.49 14.47 6.70
CA LEU A 248 17.77 14.10 5.32
C LEU A 248 18.15 12.62 5.22
N PRO A 249 17.67 11.89 4.19
CA PRO A 249 18.16 10.55 3.91
C PRO A 249 19.68 10.54 3.77
N LYS A 250 20.32 9.60 4.44
CA LYS A 250 21.74 9.32 4.29
C LYS A 250 22.00 8.82 2.87
N ILE A 251 22.91 9.48 2.17
CA ILE A 251 23.32 9.08 0.83
C ILE A 251 24.60 8.26 0.92
N ILE A 252 24.58 7.08 0.32
CA ILE A 252 25.72 6.18 0.22
C ILE A 252 26.04 6.02 -1.27
N LEU A 253 27.28 6.32 -1.64
CA LEU A 253 27.78 6.16 -3.00
C LEU A 253 28.85 5.06 -3.06
N CYS A 254 28.49 3.93 -3.65
CA CYS A 254 29.37 2.78 -3.83
C CYS A 254 30.09 2.86 -5.17
N LEU A 255 31.42 2.88 -5.12
CA LEU A 255 32.34 2.98 -6.25
C LEU A 255 33.25 1.74 -6.29
N PRO A 256 32.71 0.56 -6.65
CA PRO A 256 33.41 -0.72 -6.48
C PRO A 256 34.67 -0.88 -7.35
N ARG A 257 34.83 -0.04 -8.37
CA ARG A 257 35.92 -0.11 -9.35
C ARG A 257 36.85 1.09 -9.33
N LEU A 258 36.64 2.00 -8.40
CA LEU A 258 37.50 3.17 -8.21
C LEU A 258 38.50 2.87 -7.10
N ASP A 259 39.78 3.06 -7.40
CA ASP A 259 40.88 2.88 -6.46
C ASP A 259 41.67 4.18 -6.35
N PRO A 260 41.75 4.84 -5.20
CA PRO A 260 42.56 6.06 -5.03
C PRO A 260 44.07 5.78 -5.07
N SER A 261 44.49 4.53 -4.87
CA SER A 261 45.89 4.11 -4.80
C SER A 261 46.12 2.84 -5.65
N PRO A 262 45.87 2.89 -6.97
CA PRO A 262 46.03 1.74 -7.85
C PRO A 262 47.46 1.23 -7.85
N LYS A 263 47.61 -0.10 -7.94
CA LYS A 263 48.91 -0.77 -8.10
C LYS A 263 49.62 -0.34 -9.38
N ASP A 264 48.86 0.00 -10.41
CA ASP A 264 49.37 0.52 -11.67
C ASP A 264 49.54 2.05 -11.55
N SER A 265 50.79 2.51 -11.60
CA SER A 265 51.13 3.93 -11.49
C SER A 265 50.57 4.78 -12.63
N THR A 266 50.25 4.18 -13.78
CA THR A 266 49.66 4.90 -14.92
C THR A 266 48.20 5.31 -14.68
N LEU A 267 47.54 4.66 -13.71
CA LEU A 267 46.16 4.93 -13.31
C LEU A 267 46.06 5.80 -12.06
N TYR A 268 47.19 6.20 -11.48
CA TYR A 268 47.25 7.05 -10.30
C TYR A 268 47.14 8.53 -10.69
N ASP A 269 46.17 9.23 -10.11
CA ASP A 269 46.04 10.69 -10.19
C ASP A 269 45.47 11.21 -8.86
N PRO A 270 46.12 12.20 -8.21
CA PRO A 270 45.70 12.71 -6.90
C PRO A 270 44.29 13.33 -6.91
N ARG A 271 43.77 13.76 -8.07
CA ARG A 271 42.41 14.31 -8.23
C ARG A 271 41.33 13.26 -8.01
N ILE A 272 41.63 11.97 -8.16
CA ILE A 272 40.72 10.88 -7.77
C ILE A 272 40.47 10.95 -6.25
N GLY A 273 41.55 11.01 -5.46
CA GLY A 273 41.46 11.17 -4.00
C GLY A 273 40.83 12.51 -3.57
N GLN A 274 41.02 13.57 -4.36
CA GLN A 274 40.34 14.85 -4.13
C GLN A 274 38.83 14.78 -4.40
N THR A 275 38.42 14.06 -5.45
CA THR A 275 37.00 13.81 -5.76
C THR A 275 36.30 13.10 -4.61
N ILE A 276 36.93 12.05 -4.07
CA ILE A 276 36.40 11.29 -2.93
C ILE A 276 36.25 12.18 -1.69
N ARG A 277 37.26 13.01 -1.38
CA ARG A 277 37.18 13.97 -0.27
C ARG A 277 36.04 14.97 -0.47
N ARG A 278 35.90 15.56 -1.66
CA ARG A 278 34.79 16.47 -1.97
C ARG A 278 33.42 15.81 -1.79
N LEU A 279 33.27 14.54 -2.13
CA LEU A 279 32.02 13.80 -1.87
C LEU A 279 31.74 13.66 -0.37
N GLN A 280 32.77 13.37 0.43
CA GLN A 280 32.66 13.27 1.89
C GLN A 280 32.36 14.64 2.52
N ASP A 281 32.96 15.71 2.02
CA ASP A 281 32.71 17.10 2.44
C ASP A 281 31.26 17.51 2.18
N LEU A 282 30.62 16.95 1.15
CA LEU A 282 29.18 17.11 0.87
C LEU A 282 28.27 16.27 1.80
N GLY A 283 28.84 15.52 2.74
CA GLY A 283 28.10 14.66 3.66
C GLY A 283 27.69 13.30 3.08
N ILE A 284 28.28 12.87 1.95
CA ILE A 284 27.99 11.57 1.32
C ILE A 284 28.93 10.50 1.86
N GLU A 285 28.38 9.37 2.28
CA GLU A 285 29.20 8.20 2.60
C GLU A 285 29.71 7.55 1.31
N VAL A 286 31.02 7.51 1.12
CA VAL A 286 31.65 6.87 -0.05
C VAL A 286 32.20 5.51 0.34
N ARG A 287 31.81 4.45 -0.38
CA ARG A 287 32.36 3.10 -0.25
C ARG A 287 33.17 2.75 -1.50
N LEU A 288 34.42 2.37 -1.32
CA LEU A 288 35.37 2.10 -2.40
C LEU A 288 35.67 0.60 -2.50
N GLY A 289 35.93 0.14 -3.73
CA GLY A 289 36.36 -1.24 -3.99
C GLY A 289 35.28 -2.29 -3.84
N ASP A 290 35.53 -3.46 -4.42
CA ASP A 290 34.90 -4.71 -3.98
C ASP A 290 35.71 -5.20 -2.78
N ASP A 291 35.23 -4.98 -1.55
CA ASP A 291 35.87 -5.54 -0.36
C ASP A 291 36.04 -7.06 -0.54
N ALA A 292 37.25 -7.52 -0.89
CA ALA A 292 37.52 -8.91 -1.22
C ALA A 292 37.36 -9.85 -0.01
N SER A 293 37.31 -9.30 1.20
CA SER A 293 36.95 -9.98 2.44
C SER A 293 35.46 -10.35 2.54
N SER A 294 34.61 -9.84 1.64
CA SER A 294 33.15 -10.08 1.61
C SER A 294 32.69 -10.92 0.41
N HIS A 295 33.60 -11.68 -0.21
CA HIS A 295 33.25 -12.70 -1.22
C HIS A 295 32.48 -13.88 -0.65
N ASN A 296 32.48 -14.06 0.67
CA ASN A 296 31.44 -14.82 1.32
C ASN A 296 30.22 -13.89 1.39
N LEU A 297 29.25 -14.10 0.51
CA LEU A 297 27.87 -13.62 0.62
C LEU A 297 27.18 -14.22 1.86
N SER A 298 27.90 -14.44 2.96
CA SER A 298 27.30 -14.71 4.25
C SER A 298 26.60 -13.41 4.62
N PRO A 299 25.27 -13.36 4.49
CA PRO A 299 24.54 -12.15 4.81
C PRO A 299 24.91 -11.80 6.25
N HIS A 300 25.15 -10.52 6.52
CA HIS A 300 25.09 -10.07 7.90
C HIS A 300 23.69 -10.47 8.36
N VAL A 301 23.61 -11.52 9.18
CA VAL A 301 22.36 -11.98 9.75
C VAL A 301 22.01 -10.90 10.74
N TRP A 302 21.28 -9.88 10.26
CA TRP A 302 20.44 -9.12 11.16
C TRP A 302 19.66 -10.16 11.95
N PRO A 303 19.60 -10.08 13.29
CA PRO A 303 18.73 -10.93 14.07
C PRO A 303 17.29 -10.59 13.69
N VAL A 304 16.87 -11.07 12.52
CA VAL A 304 15.50 -11.08 12.10
C VAL A 304 14.90 -12.11 13.03
N SER A 305 14.10 -11.66 13.98
CA SER A 305 13.25 -12.57 14.74
C SER A 305 12.54 -13.45 13.69
N PRO A 306 12.85 -14.76 13.64
CA PRO A 306 12.28 -15.65 12.64
C PRO A 306 10.77 -15.86 12.85
N TYR A 307 10.21 -15.24 13.88
CA TYR A 307 8.83 -15.39 14.27
C TYR A 307 7.97 -14.36 13.54
N PRO A 308 7.01 -14.81 12.71
CA PRO A 308 5.99 -13.90 12.20
C PRO A 308 5.30 -13.25 13.39
N LEU A 309 5.32 -11.91 13.45
CA LEU A 309 4.56 -11.15 14.45
C LEU A 309 3.10 -11.61 14.38
N HIS A 310 2.65 -12.35 15.40
CA HIS A 310 1.27 -12.77 15.47
C HIS A 310 0.44 -11.57 15.90
N LEU A 311 -0.32 -11.04 14.96
CA LEU A 311 -1.24 -9.94 15.21
C LEU A 311 -2.49 -10.47 15.90
N CYS A 312 -2.79 -9.94 17.09
CA CYS A 312 -4.01 -10.24 17.82
C CYS A 312 -4.87 -8.98 18.01
N PRO A 313 -6.21 -9.11 17.99
CA PRO A 313 -7.09 -7.99 18.28
C PRO A 313 -6.92 -7.55 19.74
N THR A 314 -7.27 -6.31 20.08
CA THR A 314 -7.31 -5.83 21.46
C THR A 314 -8.54 -6.39 22.19
N ALA A 315 -8.49 -6.44 23.52
CA ALA A 315 -9.63 -6.88 24.34
C ALA A 315 -10.89 -6.03 24.12
N LYS A 316 -10.72 -4.75 23.78
CA LYS A 316 -11.82 -3.86 23.39
C LYS A 316 -11.84 -3.74 21.87
N VAL A 317 -12.91 -4.18 21.22
CA VAL A 317 -13.06 -4.17 19.75
C VAL A 317 -14.10 -3.14 19.35
N ASN A 318 -13.73 -2.23 18.46
CA ASN A 318 -14.63 -1.24 17.88
C ASN A 318 -15.26 -1.79 16.60
N LEU A 319 -16.59 -1.83 16.52
CA LEU A 319 -17.37 -2.36 15.41
C LEU A 319 -17.80 -1.24 14.46
N ASP A 320 -17.36 -1.32 13.21
CA ASP A 320 -17.85 -0.47 12.14
C ASP A 320 -19.28 -0.87 11.68
N LEU A 321 -19.99 0.05 11.01
CA LEU A 321 -21.34 -0.16 10.47
C LEU A 321 -21.44 -1.45 9.65
N SER A 322 -20.46 -1.71 8.79
CA SER A 322 -20.42 -2.89 7.93
C SER A 322 -20.41 -4.21 8.71
N VAL A 323 -19.83 -4.22 9.91
CA VAL A 323 -19.76 -5.40 10.77
C VAL A 323 -21.00 -5.55 11.61
N LEU A 324 -21.62 -4.45 12.06
CA LEU A 324 -22.94 -4.51 12.71
C LEU A 324 -23.98 -5.19 11.78
N ILE A 325 -23.97 -4.85 10.49
CA ILE A 325 -24.81 -5.52 9.48
C ILE A 325 -24.47 -7.00 9.38
N ALA A 326 -23.19 -7.34 9.32
CA ALA A 326 -22.76 -8.73 9.22
C ALA A 326 -23.15 -9.56 10.45
N LEU A 327 -23.04 -9.00 11.65
CA LEU A 327 -23.38 -9.67 12.91
C LEU A 327 -24.86 -10.02 13.04
N VAL A 328 -25.77 -9.38 12.31
CA VAL A 328 -27.22 -9.71 12.36
C VAL A 328 -27.74 -10.41 11.11
N SER A 329 -26.93 -10.41 10.05
CA SER A 329 -27.26 -10.98 8.75
C SER A 329 -27.73 -12.42 8.87
N ASP A 330 -28.76 -12.78 8.10
CA ASP A 330 -29.20 -14.17 8.03
C ASP A 330 -28.12 -15.10 7.46
N LEU A 331 -27.20 -14.61 6.62
CA LEU A 331 -26.07 -15.41 6.11
C LEU A 331 -25.21 -15.97 7.25
N THR A 332 -25.00 -15.16 8.28
CA THR A 332 -24.19 -15.52 9.44
C THR A 332 -24.94 -16.46 10.40
N HIS A 333 -26.26 -16.32 10.54
CA HIS A 333 -27.01 -17.08 11.55
C HIS A 333 -27.75 -18.32 11.02
N ALA A 334 -28.15 -18.34 9.76
CA ALA A 334 -28.88 -19.46 9.17
C ALA A 334 -27.98 -20.69 9.07
N GLN A 335 -28.61 -21.88 9.01
CA GLN A 335 -27.89 -23.13 8.76
C GLN A 335 -27.12 -23.04 7.45
N LEU A 336 -25.86 -23.48 7.45
CA LEU A 336 -25.05 -23.46 6.23
C LEU A 336 -25.65 -24.39 5.17
N PRO A 337 -25.66 -23.99 3.89
CA PRO A 337 -26.02 -24.90 2.81
C PRO A 337 -25.09 -26.11 2.76
N ALA A 338 -25.61 -27.29 2.45
CA ALA A 338 -24.81 -28.49 2.29
C ALA A 338 -23.96 -28.47 1.00
N SER A 339 -24.37 -27.68 0.00
CA SER A 339 -23.68 -27.58 -1.28
C SER A 339 -23.68 -26.16 -1.86
N SER A 340 -22.75 -25.90 -2.77
CA SER A 340 -22.68 -24.64 -3.53
C SER A 340 -23.90 -24.42 -4.44
N GLU A 341 -24.61 -25.49 -4.79
CA GLU A 341 -25.86 -25.46 -5.54
C GLU A 341 -27.03 -25.04 -4.64
N GLU A 342 -27.14 -25.64 -3.45
CA GLU A 342 -28.14 -25.21 -2.46
C GLU A 342 -27.95 -23.73 -2.08
N ALA A 343 -26.69 -23.27 -1.93
CA ALA A 343 -26.37 -21.87 -1.68
C ALA A 343 -26.91 -20.93 -2.79
N ARG A 344 -26.92 -21.38 -4.06
CA ARG A 344 -27.53 -20.63 -5.16
C ARG A 344 -29.04 -20.65 -5.08
N ASP A 345 -29.63 -21.82 -4.89
CA ASP A 345 -31.08 -22.02 -4.90
C ASP A 345 -31.79 -21.22 -3.80
N ARG A 346 -31.10 -20.96 -2.67
CA ARG A 346 -31.60 -20.10 -1.59
C ARG A 346 -31.97 -18.69 -2.02
N PHE A 347 -31.34 -18.13 -3.06
CA PHE A 347 -31.56 -16.74 -3.50
C PHE A 347 -32.10 -16.63 -4.94
N ILE A 348 -32.26 -17.76 -5.64
CA ILE A 348 -32.89 -17.78 -6.96
C ILE A 348 -34.40 -17.85 -6.78
N LEU A 349 -35.10 -16.80 -7.17
CA LEU A 349 -36.56 -16.81 -7.27
C LEU A 349 -36.99 -17.92 -8.26
N PRO A 350 -37.89 -18.84 -7.88
CA PRO A 350 -38.36 -19.89 -8.77
C PRO A 350 -38.92 -19.31 -10.08
N THR A 351 -38.31 -19.70 -11.20
CA THR A 351 -38.69 -19.27 -12.56
C THR A 351 -40.16 -19.53 -12.91
N SER A 352 -40.86 -20.37 -12.13
CA SER A 352 -42.28 -20.70 -12.30
C SER A 352 -43.26 -19.58 -11.95
N VAL A 353 -42.81 -18.48 -11.33
CA VAL A 353 -43.70 -17.39 -10.86
C VAL A 353 -43.81 -16.22 -11.86
N TYR A 354 -43.00 -16.19 -12.92
CA TYR A 354 -43.19 -15.23 -14.01
C TYR A 354 -43.84 -15.91 -15.23
N PRO A 355 -45.14 -15.68 -15.52
CA PRO A 355 -45.67 -16.01 -16.84
C PRO A 355 -44.89 -15.19 -17.87
N ARG A 356 -44.17 -15.89 -18.77
CA ARG A 356 -43.44 -15.33 -19.92
C ARG A 356 -44.34 -14.39 -20.72
N LYS A 357 -44.36 -13.10 -20.38
CA LYS A 357 -45.03 -12.05 -21.16
C LYS A 357 -44.19 -11.63 -22.38
N ARG A 358 -43.47 -12.58 -22.99
CA ARG A 358 -42.56 -12.35 -24.13
C ARG A 358 -43.11 -12.84 -25.47
N GLU A 359 -44.39 -13.22 -25.52
CA GLU A 359 -45.01 -13.87 -26.69
C GLU A 359 -45.90 -12.94 -27.54
N ARG A 360 -45.79 -11.61 -27.42
CA ARG A 360 -46.66 -10.67 -28.16
C ARG A 360 -45.97 -9.67 -29.09
N LYS A 361 -44.68 -9.80 -29.39
CA LYS A 361 -44.00 -8.86 -30.31
C LYS A 361 -43.23 -9.49 -31.48
N SER A 362 -43.26 -10.81 -31.71
CA SER A 362 -42.61 -11.42 -32.88
C SER A 362 -43.54 -11.74 -34.06
N THR A 363 -44.84 -11.41 -34.00
CA THR A 363 -45.80 -11.75 -35.07
C THR A 363 -46.22 -10.59 -35.97
N ASN A 364 -45.65 -9.38 -35.83
CA ASN A 364 -46.05 -8.21 -36.65
C ASN A 364 -44.99 -7.70 -37.64
N ILE A 365 -43.97 -8.51 -38.00
CA ILE A 365 -42.97 -8.16 -39.01
C ILE A 365 -42.96 -9.22 -40.13
N SER A 366 -44.12 -9.64 -40.63
CA SER A 366 -44.17 -10.54 -41.80
C SER A 366 -45.35 -10.30 -42.74
N SER A 367 -45.74 -9.03 -42.93
CA SER A 367 -46.83 -8.67 -43.85
C SER A 367 -46.66 -7.29 -44.47
N ARG A 368 -45.55 -7.06 -45.19
CA ARG A 368 -45.48 -6.03 -46.23
C ARG A 368 -44.28 -6.19 -47.16
N ARG A 369 -44.46 -6.86 -48.31
CA ARG A 369 -44.03 -6.43 -49.66
C ARG A 369 -43.99 -7.62 -50.64
N THR A 370 -44.95 -7.61 -51.55
CA THR A 370 -44.77 -8.11 -52.92
C THR A 370 -45.28 -7.00 -53.83
N VAL A 371 -44.40 -6.50 -54.70
CA VAL A 371 -44.62 -5.92 -56.05
C VAL A 371 -43.42 -5.02 -56.39
N GLU A 372 -42.58 -5.59 -57.27
CA GLU A 372 -41.82 -5.03 -58.40
C GLU A 372 -40.84 -3.85 -58.24
N GLY A 373 -39.61 -4.07 -58.71
CA GLY A 373 -38.87 -3.06 -59.49
C GLY A 373 -37.41 -2.78 -59.11
N SER A 374 -36.47 -3.39 -59.84
CA SER A 374 -35.15 -2.88 -60.27
C SER A 374 -33.96 -2.68 -59.30
N VAL A 375 -32.89 -3.45 -59.62
CA VAL A 375 -31.47 -3.08 -59.82
C VAL A 375 -30.57 -2.66 -58.63
N GLN A 376 -29.59 -3.54 -58.37
CA GLN A 376 -28.17 -3.39 -57.95
C GLN A 376 -27.75 -2.27 -56.98
N VAL A 377 -27.07 -2.65 -55.89
CA VAL A 377 -25.60 -2.55 -55.66
C VAL A 377 -25.33 -2.77 -54.15
N GLU A 378 -24.37 -3.65 -53.87
CA GLU A 378 -23.86 -3.99 -52.54
C GLU A 378 -23.24 -2.79 -51.80
N ARG A 379 -23.48 -2.70 -50.50
CA ARG A 379 -22.50 -2.23 -49.50
C ARG A 379 -22.90 -2.70 -48.10
N HIS A 380 -21.99 -3.45 -47.46
CA HIS A 380 -22.03 -3.82 -46.05
C HIS A 380 -22.11 -2.58 -45.16
N GLY A 381 -23.24 -2.46 -44.45
CA GLY A 381 -23.42 -1.59 -43.30
C GLY A 381 -24.20 -2.37 -42.26
N ASP A 382 -23.53 -2.68 -41.15
CA ASP A 382 -24.01 -3.41 -39.99
C ASP A 382 -25.06 -2.59 -39.22
N PRO A 383 -26.32 -3.04 -39.06
CA PRO A 383 -27.29 -2.38 -38.22
C PRO A 383 -27.62 -3.20 -36.95
N ASP A 384 -27.90 -2.45 -35.89
CA ASP A 384 -28.72 -2.83 -34.73
C ASP A 384 -28.04 -3.54 -33.55
N SER A 385 -27.29 -2.73 -32.80
CA SER A 385 -27.22 -2.85 -31.33
C SER A 385 -28.61 -2.61 -30.71
N VAL A 386 -29.34 -3.69 -30.46
CA VAL A 386 -30.62 -3.65 -29.76
C VAL A 386 -30.36 -3.36 -28.28
N ALA A 387 -30.86 -2.23 -27.78
CA ALA A 387 -30.84 -1.89 -26.36
C ALA A 387 -31.63 -2.94 -25.57
N VAL A 388 -30.95 -3.69 -24.72
CA VAL A 388 -31.54 -4.64 -23.77
C VAL A 388 -31.77 -3.91 -22.45
N ASP A 389 -32.96 -4.09 -21.88
CA ASP A 389 -33.46 -3.46 -20.65
C ASP A 389 -32.46 -3.55 -19.47
N ALA A 390 -31.94 -2.40 -19.02
CA ALA A 390 -30.90 -2.30 -17.99
C ALA A 390 -31.37 -2.62 -16.55
N ASP A 391 -32.68 -2.64 -16.29
CA ASP A 391 -33.22 -2.82 -14.93
C ASP A 391 -33.25 -4.29 -14.47
N ALA A 392 -33.28 -5.25 -15.40
CA ALA A 392 -33.20 -6.68 -15.07
C ALA A 392 -31.79 -7.10 -14.63
N ASP A 393 -30.75 -6.37 -15.04
CA ASP A 393 -29.37 -6.69 -14.69
C ASP A 393 -29.02 -6.33 -13.24
N GLY A 394 -29.65 -5.29 -12.66
CA GLY A 394 -29.38 -4.87 -11.28
C GLY A 394 -29.83 -5.88 -10.22
N ALA A 395 -31.06 -6.39 -10.34
CA ALA A 395 -31.56 -7.45 -9.45
C ALA A 395 -30.74 -8.74 -9.61
N ASN A 396 -30.27 -9.02 -10.84
CA ASN A 396 -29.44 -10.18 -11.13
C ASN A 396 -28.03 -10.09 -10.54
N GLN A 397 -27.50 -8.89 -10.34
CA GLN A 397 -26.21 -8.68 -9.69
C GLN A 397 -26.29 -8.86 -8.17
N HIS A 398 -27.39 -8.43 -7.54
CA HIS A 398 -27.52 -8.47 -6.08
C HIS A 398 -27.63 -9.91 -5.52
N TRP A 399 -28.42 -10.79 -6.15
CA TRP A 399 -28.50 -12.19 -5.70
C TRP A 399 -27.17 -12.93 -5.89
N ARG A 400 -26.42 -12.65 -6.97
CA ARG A 400 -25.10 -13.25 -7.20
C ARG A 400 -24.12 -12.90 -6.09
N GLN A 401 -24.14 -11.63 -5.65
CA GLN A 401 -23.33 -11.19 -4.51
C GLN A 401 -23.71 -11.93 -3.22
N LEU A 402 -25.00 -12.13 -2.94
CA LEU A 402 -25.44 -12.90 -1.77
C LEU A 402 -25.00 -14.36 -1.82
N VAL A 403 -25.07 -15.00 -3.00
CA VAL A 403 -24.57 -16.37 -3.19
C VAL A 403 -23.07 -16.46 -2.93
N ASP A 404 -22.30 -15.51 -3.45
CA ASP A 404 -20.86 -15.48 -3.23
C ASP A 404 -20.52 -15.22 -1.76
N GLN A 405 -21.26 -14.34 -1.07
CA GLN A 405 -21.13 -14.16 0.38
C GLN A 405 -21.51 -15.42 1.17
N GLN A 406 -22.57 -16.14 0.78
CA GLN A 406 -22.96 -17.39 1.42
C GLN A 406 -21.88 -18.47 1.26
N ARG A 407 -21.23 -18.54 0.10
CA ARG A 407 -20.11 -19.47 -0.14
C ARG A 407 -18.88 -19.11 0.69
N LEU A 408 -18.60 -17.81 0.84
CA LEU A 408 -17.52 -17.36 1.72
C LEU A 408 -17.81 -17.73 3.16
N GLU A 409 -19.06 -17.59 3.62
CA GLU A 409 -19.46 -18.00 4.96
C GLU A 409 -19.32 -19.53 5.17
N MET A 410 -19.63 -20.34 4.15
CA MET A 410 -19.39 -21.79 4.20
C MET A 410 -17.91 -22.17 4.31
N ALA A 411 -17.01 -21.34 3.76
CA ALA A 411 -15.57 -21.59 3.80
C ALA A 411 -14.92 -21.01 5.07
N HIS A 412 -15.40 -19.84 5.51
CA HIS A 412 -14.85 -19.05 6.60
C HIS A 412 -16.00 -18.37 7.36
N GLU A 413 -16.45 -19.05 8.40
CA GLU A 413 -17.53 -18.57 9.28
C GLU A 413 -17.08 -17.36 10.10
N LEU A 414 -17.81 -16.24 9.99
CA LEU A 414 -17.40 -14.96 10.59
C LEU A 414 -17.28 -15.06 12.13
N LEU A 415 -18.28 -15.65 12.80
CA LEU A 415 -18.31 -15.70 14.26
C LEU A 415 -17.26 -16.67 14.83
N ASP A 416 -17.00 -17.78 14.14
CA ASP A 416 -15.94 -18.73 14.51
C ASP A 416 -14.57 -18.08 14.41
N GLU A 417 -14.34 -17.32 13.33
CA GLU A 417 -13.10 -16.57 13.17
C GLU A 417 -12.93 -15.55 14.29
N MET A 418 -14.00 -14.80 14.58
CA MET A 418 -14.00 -13.82 15.67
C MET A 418 -13.64 -14.47 17.00
N ARG A 419 -14.30 -15.57 17.34
CA ARG A 419 -14.07 -16.33 18.58
C ARG A 419 -12.65 -16.86 18.63
N THR A 420 -12.16 -17.48 17.56
CA THR A 420 -10.82 -18.08 17.49
C THR A 420 -9.73 -17.03 17.73
N ARG A 421 -9.81 -15.88 17.07
CA ARG A 421 -8.83 -14.79 17.23
C ARG A 421 -8.87 -14.15 18.62
N LEU A 422 -10.06 -14.01 19.20
CA LEU A 422 -10.23 -13.46 20.55
C LEU A 422 -9.76 -14.43 21.65
N ILE A 423 -9.91 -15.75 21.45
CA ILE A 423 -9.35 -16.76 22.36
C ILE A 423 -7.82 -16.79 22.25
N ALA A 424 -7.28 -16.76 21.03
CA ALA A 424 -5.83 -16.79 20.80
C ALA A 424 -5.09 -15.64 21.50
N PHE A 425 -5.72 -14.47 21.62
CA PHE A 425 -5.20 -13.31 22.36
C PHE A 425 -4.94 -13.58 23.86
N ARG A 426 -5.61 -14.57 24.47
CA ARG A 426 -5.61 -14.75 25.94
C ARG A 426 -4.53 -15.72 26.44
N ALA A 427 -3.97 -16.56 25.59
CA ALA A 427 -2.98 -17.57 25.99
C ALA A 427 -1.57 -17.07 25.65
N PRO A 428 -0.80 -16.48 26.59
CA PRO A 428 0.06 -17.34 27.43
C PRO A 428 0.53 -16.81 28.83
N SER A 429 0.08 -15.66 29.36
CA SER A 429 0.82 -15.01 30.48
C SER A 429 0.45 -15.38 31.93
N GLU A 430 -0.61 -16.14 32.20
CA GLU A 430 -1.02 -16.43 33.60
C GLU A 430 -1.26 -17.93 33.86
N SER A 431 -0.36 -18.81 33.41
CA SER A 431 -0.33 -20.19 33.88
C SER A 431 0.28 -20.29 35.28
N ASN A 432 -0.30 -19.61 36.28
CA ASN A 432 -0.15 -20.04 37.67
C ASN A 432 -1.19 -21.14 37.89
N GLY A 433 -0.73 -22.38 37.75
CA GLY A 433 -1.55 -23.57 37.65
C GLY A 433 -2.58 -23.74 38.77
N ASN A 434 -3.85 -23.72 38.39
CA ASN A 434 -4.90 -24.52 39.00
C ASN A 434 -5.83 -24.98 37.87
N GLY A 435 -5.50 -26.17 37.33
CA GLY A 435 -6.05 -26.69 36.08
C GLY A 435 -7.47 -27.25 36.18
N ASN A 436 -8.47 -26.39 36.36
CA ASN A 436 -9.89 -26.77 36.24
C ASN A 436 -10.76 -25.83 35.39
N ASP A 437 -10.21 -24.77 34.78
CA ASP A 437 -10.96 -23.91 33.86
C ASP A 437 -10.98 -24.50 32.44
N ALA A 438 -11.72 -25.61 32.31
CA ALA A 438 -12.09 -26.16 31.03
C ALA A 438 -13.12 -25.24 30.35
N GLU A 439 -12.86 -24.93 29.08
CA GLU A 439 -13.66 -24.13 28.14
C GLU A 439 -13.28 -22.63 28.06
N GLY A 440 -12.50 -22.31 27.00
CA GLY A 440 -11.91 -20.99 26.72
C GLY A 440 -12.93 -19.86 26.74
N THR A 441 -13.08 -19.25 27.91
CA THR A 441 -14.07 -18.22 28.17
C THR A 441 -13.55 -16.88 27.63
N LEU A 442 -14.37 -16.14 26.89
CA LEU A 442 -14.04 -14.82 26.33
C LEU A 442 -14.14 -13.68 27.36
N SER A 443 -13.82 -13.97 28.64
CA SER A 443 -13.95 -13.01 29.74
C SER A 443 -13.05 -11.79 29.51
N GLY A 444 -13.62 -10.59 29.59
CA GLY A 444 -12.89 -9.32 29.43
C GLY A 444 -12.86 -8.76 28.01
N VAL A 445 -13.45 -9.46 27.03
CA VAL A 445 -13.68 -8.88 25.70
C VAL A 445 -14.90 -7.96 25.75
N GLU A 446 -14.74 -6.73 25.27
CA GLU A 446 -15.81 -5.74 25.17
C GLU A 446 -15.97 -5.26 23.72
N PHE A 447 -17.21 -5.09 23.28
CA PHE A 447 -17.52 -4.54 21.96
C PHE A 447 -18.03 -3.11 22.08
N TRP A 448 -17.51 -2.25 21.21
CA TRP A 448 -17.80 -0.82 21.18
C TRP A 448 -18.26 -0.44 19.77
N THR A 449 -19.07 0.61 19.63
CA THR A 449 -19.40 1.20 18.32
C THR A 449 -19.70 2.69 18.45
N THR A 450 -19.80 3.38 17.32
CA THR A 450 -20.12 4.81 17.28
C THR A 450 -21.64 5.02 17.27
N ALA A 451 -22.12 6.12 17.84
CA ALA A 451 -23.55 6.47 17.80
C ALA A 451 -24.06 6.58 16.34
N GLU A 452 -23.27 7.19 15.45
CA GLU A 452 -23.62 7.27 14.02
C GLU A 452 -23.76 5.88 13.38
N ALA A 453 -22.83 4.96 13.67
CA ALA A 453 -22.89 3.60 13.12
C ALA A 453 -24.11 2.84 13.66
N ARG A 454 -24.43 2.96 14.96
CA ARG A 454 -25.65 2.39 15.56
C ARG A 454 -26.91 2.92 14.88
N ASP A 455 -27.05 4.24 14.78
CA ASP A 455 -28.28 4.87 14.29
C ASP A 455 -28.52 4.50 12.83
N ARG A 456 -27.49 4.61 11.98
CA ARG A 456 -27.56 4.16 10.58
C ARG A 456 -27.84 2.66 10.47
N PHE A 457 -27.24 1.84 11.33
CA PHE A 457 -27.46 0.41 11.34
C PHE A 457 -28.95 0.08 11.62
N LEU A 458 -29.52 0.69 12.66
CA LEU A 458 -30.93 0.49 13.02
C LEU A 458 -31.87 0.96 11.91
N ASP A 459 -31.57 2.08 11.26
CA ASP A 459 -32.33 2.58 10.10
C ASP A 459 -32.30 1.58 8.93
N ILE A 460 -31.12 1.06 8.58
CA ILE A 460 -30.94 0.09 7.49
C ILE A 460 -31.72 -1.19 7.81
N VAL A 461 -31.51 -1.77 9.00
CA VAL A 461 -32.16 -3.02 9.40
C VAL A 461 -33.68 -2.86 9.46
N THR A 462 -34.18 -1.72 9.95
CA THR A 462 -35.62 -1.44 10.01
C THR A 462 -36.24 -1.35 8.62
N LYS A 463 -35.53 -0.75 7.67
CA LYS A 463 -36.04 -0.53 6.30
C LYS A 463 -35.95 -1.78 5.44
N ILE A 464 -34.81 -2.48 5.43
CA ILE A 464 -34.54 -3.56 4.47
C ILE A 464 -34.32 -4.94 5.11
N GLY A 465 -34.11 -5.03 6.41
CA GLY A 465 -33.90 -6.31 7.10
C GLY A 465 -35.18 -7.14 7.19
N GLY A 466 -35.04 -8.46 7.20
CA GLY A 466 -36.15 -9.38 7.49
C GLY A 466 -36.53 -9.43 8.98
N PRO A 467 -37.57 -10.20 9.37
CA PRO A 467 -38.05 -10.27 10.76
C PRO A 467 -36.99 -10.73 11.76
N ASN A 468 -36.17 -11.72 11.42
CA ASN A 468 -35.11 -12.20 12.30
C ASN A 468 -33.92 -11.24 12.36
N GLU A 469 -33.54 -10.65 11.24
CA GLU A 469 -32.51 -9.61 11.18
C GLU A 469 -32.90 -8.37 11.99
N ARG A 470 -34.17 -7.93 11.89
CA ARG A 470 -34.74 -6.83 12.70
C ARG A 470 -34.74 -7.14 14.18
N ARG A 471 -35.17 -8.34 14.57
CA ARG A 471 -35.13 -8.80 15.95
C ARG A 471 -33.70 -8.78 16.49
N ARG A 472 -32.73 -9.35 15.77
CA ARG A 472 -31.31 -9.35 16.14
C ARG A 472 -30.77 -7.93 16.26
N GLY A 473 -31.06 -7.06 15.30
CA GLY A 473 -30.63 -5.67 15.31
C GLY A 473 -31.14 -4.88 16.52
N ARG A 474 -32.40 -5.09 16.93
CA ARG A 474 -32.94 -4.50 18.16
C ARG A 474 -32.31 -5.10 19.41
N ALA A 475 -32.07 -6.41 19.42
CA ALA A 475 -31.48 -7.08 20.58
C ALA A 475 -30.03 -6.64 20.86
N LEU A 476 -29.29 -6.12 19.87
CA LEU A 476 -27.92 -5.64 20.07
C LEU A 476 -27.80 -4.38 20.94
N PHE A 477 -28.84 -3.55 20.98
CA PHE A 477 -28.79 -2.23 21.64
C PHE A 477 -29.95 -2.08 22.62
N THR A 478 -29.67 -1.51 23.79
CA THR A 478 -30.71 -1.20 24.77
C THR A 478 -31.46 0.06 24.33
N GLU A 479 -32.80 0.06 24.44
CA GLU A 479 -33.66 1.20 24.05
C GLU A 479 -33.52 2.41 25.00
N SER A 480 -32.96 2.20 26.19
CA SER A 480 -32.74 3.24 27.21
C SER A 480 -31.25 3.51 27.41
N ASP A 481 -30.89 4.79 27.63
CA ASP A 481 -29.54 5.23 28.00
C ASP A 481 -29.14 4.77 29.42
N SER A 482 -30.08 4.20 30.19
CA SER A 482 -29.80 3.56 31.48
C SER A 482 -29.16 2.20 31.31
N SER A 483 -28.24 1.81 32.21
CA SER A 483 -27.66 0.46 32.21
C SER A 483 -28.77 -0.61 32.24
N PRO A 484 -28.78 -1.57 31.31
CA PRO A 484 -29.81 -2.60 31.25
C PRO A 484 -29.81 -3.41 32.55
N THR A 485 -31.00 -3.73 33.03
CA THR A 485 -31.15 -4.65 34.16
C THR A 485 -30.64 -6.05 33.77
N PRO A 486 -30.19 -6.88 34.72
CA PRO A 486 -29.73 -8.24 34.42
C PRO A 486 -30.78 -9.08 33.67
N THR A 487 -32.07 -8.87 33.97
CA THR A 487 -33.19 -9.55 33.29
C THR A 487 -33.32 -9.11 31.84
N GLU A 488 -33.34 -7.80 31.57
CA GLU A 488 -33.39 -7.26 30.19
C GLU A 488 -32.19 -7.74 29.37
N LEU A 489 -31.01 -7.79 29.98
CA LEU A 489 -29.80 -8.25 29.31
C LEU A 489 -29.88 -9.74 28.95
N SER A 490 -30.49 -10.56 29.82
CA SER A 490 -30.74 -11.98 29.53
C SER A 490 -31.76 -12.14 28.39
N ASP A 491 -32.82 -11.34 28.39
CA ASP A 491 -33.85 -11.35 27.34
C ASP A 491 -33.29 -10.90 25.99
N MET A 492 -32.47 -9.84 25.97
CA MET A 492 -31.75 -9.36 24.79
C MET A 492 -30.82 -10.45 24.23
N ARG A 493 -30.03 -11.11 25.07
CA ARG A 493 -29.17 -12.22 24.65
C ARG A 493 -29.97 -13.35 24.01
N GLY A 494 -31.06 -13.77 24.66
CA GLY A 494 -31.96 -14.79 24.11
C GLY A 494 -32.62 -14.34 22.80
N ALA A 495 -33.01 -13.08 22.72
CA ALA A 495 -33.61 -12.47 21.53
C ALA A 495 -32.61 -12.29 20.38
N PHE A 496 -31.31 -12.17 20.64
CA PHE A 496 -30.30 -12.14 19.57
C PHE A 496 -30.04 -13.54 19.02
N TRP A 497 -29.74 -14.50 19.90
CA TRP A 497 -29.33 -15.85 19.48
C TRP A 497 -30.48 -16.77 19.06
N ARG A 498 -31.75 -16.41 19.32
CA ARG A 498 -32.90 -17.23 18.90
C ARG A 498 -32.87 -17.49 17.38
N GLY A 499 -32.97 -18.75 16.99
CA GLY A 499 -32.92 -19.19 15.59
C GLY A 499 -31.53 -19.07 14.93
N SER A 500 -30.47 -18.81 15.71
CA SER A 500 -29.08 -18.89 15.25
C SER A 500 -28.60 -20.34 15.20
N ARG A 501 -27.68 -20.66 14.27
CA ARG A 501 -26.93 -21.93 14.27
C ARG A 501 -25.93 -22.03 15.43
N TYR A 502 -25.55 -20.90 16.02
CA TYR A 502 -24.63 -20.83 17.15
C TYR A 502 -25.33 -20.89 18.50
N ALA A 503 -24.63 -21.41 19.51
CA ALA A 503 -25.09 -21.46 20.89
C ALA A 503 -25.29 -20.07 21.50
N LEU A 504 -26.07 -20.00 22.59
CA LEU A 504 -26.21 -18.78 23.39
C LEU A 504 -24.82 -18.35 23.90
N ASP A 505 -24.53 -17.04 23.83
CA ASP A 505 -23.26 -16.45 24.27
C ASP A 505 -22.03 -17.02 23.55
N PHE A 506 -22.20 -17.49 22.31
CA PHE A 506 -21.08 -17.88 21.44
C PHE A 506 -20.04 -16.75 21.27
N LEU A 507 -20.51 -15.50 21.28
CA LEU A 507 -19.68 -14.31 21.50
C LEU A 507 -20.31 -13.42 22.59
N PRO A 508 -19.52 -12.79 23.47
CA PRO A 508 -20.01 -11.89 24.52
C PRO A 508 -20.38 -10.51 23.95
N LEU A 509 -21.31 -10.46 23.00
CA LEU A 509 -21.70 -9.22 22.31
C LEU A 509 -22.44 -8.23 23.23
N HIS A 510 -23.10 -8.71 24.29
CA HIS A 510 -23.98 -7.87 25.11
C HIS A 510 -23.32 -7.47 26.44
N PRO A 511 -23.28 -6.16 26.77
CA PRO A 511 -23.75 -5.02 25.96
C PRO A 511 -22.72 -4.56 24.92
N ILE A 512 -23.18 -4.09 23.74
CA ILE A 512 -22.34 -3.29 22.84
C ILE A 512 -22.34 -1.85 23.37
N HIS A 513 -21.16 -1.38 23.76
CA HIS A 513 -20.98 -0.03 24.29
C HIS A 513 -20.97 1.02 23.16
N ILE A 514 -21.53 2.20 23.42
CA ILE A 514 -21.57 3.29 22.44
C ILE A 514 -20.62 4.39 22.89
N PHE A 515 -19.76 4.86 21.99
CA PHE A 515 -18.90 6.00 22.30
C PHE A 515 -19.73 7.26 22.62
N PRO A 516 -19.39 8.01 23.68
CA PRO A 516 -20.11 9.24 24.03
C PRO A 516 -20.11 10.26 22.89
N THR A 517 -21.28 10.78 22.52
CA THR A 517 -21.48 11.72 21.40
C THR A 517 -20.79 13.07 21.63
N ASN A 518 -20.50 13.44 22.88
CA ASN A 518 -19.79 14.67 23.26
C ASN A 518 -18.27 14.63 22.98
N SER A 519 -17.82 13.71 22.12
CA SER A 519 -16.41 13.41 21.87
C SER A 519 -15.63 14.52 21.15
N SER A 520 -16.27 15.63 20.76
CA SER A 520 -15.56 16.81 20.25
C SER A 520 -14.52 17.36 21.23
N SER A 521 -14.71 17.20 22.56
CA SER A 521 -13.69 17.50 23.58
C SER A 521 -12.65 16.37 23.73
N LEU A 522 -13.06 15.10 23.62
CA LEU A 522 -12.16 13.93 23.69
C LEU A 522 -11.18 13.86 22.50
N ILE A 523 -11.54 14.42 21.34
CA ILE A 523 -10.64 14.54 20.18
C ILE A 523 -9.47 15.50 20.47
N LYS A 524 -9.60 16.40 21.46
CA LYS A 524 -8.57 17.37 21.86
C LYS A 524 -7.75 16.95 23.09
N GLU A 525 -8.21 16.06 23.96
CA GLU A 525 -7.68 16.01 25.36
C GLU A 525 -7.02 14.72 25.86
N ARG A 526 -6.92 13.62 25.12
CA ARG A 526 -6.12 12.47 25.58
C ARG A 526 -4.67 12.50 25.06
N SER A 527 -3.88 13.39 25.65
CA SER A 527 -2.41 13.36 25.66
C SER A 527 -1.84 12.58 26.87
N SER A 528 -2.69 11.90 27.66
CA SER A 528 -2.27 11.20 28.86
C SER A 528 -1.60 9.84 28.54
N LYS A 529 -0.29 9.88 28.35
CA LYS A 529 0.79 8.97 28.83
C LYS A 529 0.74 7.44 28.67
N ALA A 530 -0.33 6.81 28.19
CA ALA A 530 -0.17 5.44 27.67
C ALA A 530 0.44 5.57 26.27
N GLU A 531 1.64 5.04 26.06
CA GLU A 531 2.34 5.02 24.77
C GLU A 531 1.50 4.23 23.74
N ALA A 532 0.50 4.90 23.17
CA ALA A 532 -0.32 4.33 22.13
C ALA A 532 0.60 3.93 20.98
N HIS A 533 0.44 2.69 20.52
CA HIS A 533 1.23 2.14 19.44
C HIS A 533 1.30 3.15 18.27
N PRO A 534 2.48 3.45 17.68
CA PRO A 534 2.59 4.67 16.88
C PRO A 534 1.81 4.61 15.56
N PHE A 535 1.42 3.40 15.13
CA PHE A 535 0.46 3.22 14.03
C PHE A 535 -0.94 3.75 14.38
N PHE A 536 -1.42 3.64 15.63
CA PHE A 536 -2.70 4.25 16.03
C PHE A 536 -2.63 5.77 15.90
N SER A 537 -1.52 6.40 16.26
CA SER A 537 -1.31 7.83 16.09
C SER A 537 -1.30 8.25 14.62
N ALA A 538 -0.66 7.46 13.75
CA ALA A 538 -0.67 7.66 12.28
C ALA A 538 -2.10 7.50 11.70
N LEU A 539 -2.81 6.45 12.10
CA LEU A 539 -4.20 6.20 11.70
C LEU A 539 -5.12 7.33 12.15
N GLN A 540 -4.96 7.80 13.39
CA GLN A 540 -5.71 8.91 13.97
C GLN A 540 -5.49 10.21 13.18
N ARG A 541 -4.23 10.57 12.90
CA ARG A 541 -3.88 11.76 12.10
C ARG A 541 -4.46 11.68 10.69
N THR A 542 -4.32 10.53 10.04
CA THR A 542 -4.85 10.29 8.70
C THR A 542 -6.37 10.41 8.65
N CYS A 543 -7.08 9.79 9.60
CA CYS A 543 -8.55 9.88 9.64
C CYS A 543 -9.02 11.31 9.91
N ARG A 544 -8.37 12.06 10.80
CA ARG A 544 -8.67 13.49 11.03
C ARG A 544 -8.47 14.32 9.76
N HIS A 545 -7.38 14.10 9.05
CA HIS A 545 -7.09 14.81 7.78
C HIS A 545 -8.18 14.54 6.73
N LEU A 546 -8.57 13.28 6.55
CA LEU A 546 -9.61 12.87 5.60
C LEU A 546 -11.00 13.45 5.94
N LEU A 547 -11.34 13.51 7.23
CA LEU A 547 -12.60 14.09 7.70
C LEU A 547 -12.59 15.63 7.59
N ALA A 548 -11.50 16.30 7.92
CA ALA A 548 -11.37 17.76 7.83
C ALA A 548 -11.53 18.27 6.39
N ASN A 549 -10.92 17.58 5.42
CA ASN A 549 -11.02 17.93 3.99
C ASN A 549 -12.42 17.73 3.41
N SER A 550 -13.33 17.08 4.16
CA SER A 550 -14.69 16.79 3.70
C SER A 550 -15.73 17.81 4.17
N GLY A 551 -15.38 18.68 5.13
CA GLY A 551 -16.30 19.66 5.75
C GLY A 551 -16.20 21.10 5.24
N SER A 552 -15.09 21.53 4.63
CA SER A 552 -14.76 22.95 4.43
C SER A 552 -15.35 23.66 3.21
N ASN A 553 -16.17 23.00 2.36
CA ASN A 553 -16.71 23.63 1.14
C ASN A 553 -18.26 23.70 1.06
N SER A 554 -18.97 23.73 2.20
CA SER A 554 -20.42 23.98 2.22
C SER A 554 -20.74 25.42 2.67
N GLY A 555 -20.27 26.42 1.91
CA GLY A 555 -20.57 27.82 2.20
C GLY A 555 -20.11 28.81 1.13
N SER A 556 -20.79 28.86 -0.01
CA SER A 556 -21.12 30.12 -0.71
C SER A 556 -21.98 29.87 -1.96
N SER A 557 -23.12 30.54 -2.01
CA SER A 557 -23.84 30.97 -3.22
C SER A 557 -23.77 32.51 -3.25
N PRO A 558 -24.08 33.22 -4.36
CA PRO A 558 -24.62 32.75 -5.63
C PRO A 558 -23.82 33.26 -6.86
N ASP A 559 -24.22 32.74 -8.03
CA ASP A 559 -24.14 33.42 -9.34
C ASP A 559 -22.75 33.57 -9.99
N SER A 560 -22.43 32.66 -10.92
CA SER A 560 -21.68 32.90 -12.17
C SER A 560 -21.55 31.58 -12.93
N GLY A 561 -22.35 31.42 -13.98
CA GLY A 561 -22.31 30.25 -14.84
C GLY A 561 -21.06 30.21 -15.70
N ILE A 562 -20.25 29.16 -15.54
CA ILE A 562 -19.41 28.60 -16.62
C ILE A 562 -19.48 27.06 -16.48
N GLN A 563 -20.06 26.43 -17.48
CA GLN A 563 -20.23 24.98 -17.59
C GLN A 563 -18.93 24.28 -18.02
N CYS A 564 -18.66 23.13 -17.41
CA CYS A 564 -17.91 22.02 -17.99
C CYS A 564 -18.69 20.71 -17.76
N PRO A 565 -18.54 19.69 -18.62
CA PRO A 565 -19.68 18.95 -19.18
C PRO A 565 -20.14 17.76 -18.33
N LEU A 566 -21.46 17.73 -18.08
CA LEU A 566 -22.19 16.60 -17.50
C LEU A 566 -22.68 15.64 -18.60
N ASN A 567 -22.54 14.34 -18.31
CA ASN A 567 -23.29 13.27 -18.97
C ASN A 567 -24.79 13.52 -18.84
N LYS A 568 -25.49 13.45 -19.97
CA LYS A 568 -26.94 13.59 -20.08
C LYS A 568 -27.63 12.29 -19.66
N SER A 569 -28.53 12.38 -18.70
CA SER A 569 -29.75 11.56 -18.68
C SER A 569 -30.93 12.45 -18.30
N ASN A 570 -32.06 12.13 -18.91
CA ASN A 570 -33.16 13.03 -19.27
C ASN A 570 -33.96 13.59 -18.08
N ALA A 571 -34.19 14.91 -18.12
CA ALA A 571 -35.26 15.57 -17.38
C ALA A 571 -36.58 15.45 -18.16
N GLY A 572 -37.59 14.86 -17.52
CA GLY A 572 -38.99 14.94 -17.89
C GLY A 572 -39.74 15.81 -16.87
N THR A 573 -40.65 16.62 -17.39
CA THR A 573 -41.37 17.77 -16.83
C THR A 573 -42.05 17.59 -15.45
N VAL A 574 -42.02 18.68 -14.69
CA VAL A 574 -42.60 18.96 -13.36
C VAL A 574 -44.13 18.80 -13.31
N ILE A 575 -44.63 18.05 -12.31
CA ILE A 575 -45.86 18.38 -11.54
C ILE A 575 -45.58 18.04 -10.07
N GLY A 576 -45.89 18.98 -9.17
CA GLY A 576 -45.57 18.91 -7.75
C GLY A 576 -46.16 17.71 -7.03
N HIS A 577 -45.30 17.00 -6.30
CA HIS A 577 -45.67 16.02 -5.29
C HIS A 577 -44.74 16.20 -4.09
N GLU A 578 -45.31 16.14 -2.89
CA GLU A 578 -44.61 16.21 -1.61
C GLU A 578 -43.38 15.31 -1.58
N ILE A 579 -42.27 15.83 -1.06
CA ILE A 579 -40.99 15.13 -0.93
C ILE A 579 -41.20 13.94 0.03
N ASP A 580 -41.23 12.75 -0.55
CA ASP A 580 -41.25 11.48 0.17
C ASP A 580 -39.96 11.34 1.00
N LYS A 581 -40.08 11.27 2.32
CA LYS A 581 -38.96 11.19 3.29
C LYS A 581 -38.36 9.77 3.38
N THR A 582 -38.58 8.91 2.40
CA THR A 582 -38.37 7.46 2.49
C THR A 582 -36.98 6.98 2.07
N GLU A 583 -36.25 7.74 1.24
CA GLU A 583 -34.92 7.31 0.77
C GLU A 583 -33.85 7.40 1.88
N ILE A 584 -33.15 6.29 2.11
CA ILE A 584 -31.94 6.28 2.95
C ILE A 584 -30.87 7.09 2.21
N PRO A 585 -30.29 8.15 2.80
CA PRO A 585 -29.22 8.87 2.15
C PRO A 585 -28.05 7.90 1.87
N PRO A 586 -27.52 7.87 0.63
CA PRO A 586 -26.37 7.02 0.33
C PRO A 586 -25.20 7.38 1.26
N PRO A 587 -24.33 6.41 1.62
CA PRO A 587 -23.18 6.68 2.45
C PRO A 587 -22.33 7.78 1.81
N ARG A 588 -22.08 8.86 2.56
CA ARG A 588 -21.33 10.01 2.07
C ARG A 588 -19.88 9.57 1.81
N ALA A 589 -19.55 9.43 0.53
CA ALA A 589 -18.18 9.21 0.09
C ALA A 589 -17.35 10.46 0.41
N LEU A 590 -16.12 10.26 0.89
CA LEU A 590 -15.18 11.37 1.08
C LEU A 590 -14.69 11.86 -0.29
N ARG A 591 -14.56 13.18 -0.45
CA ARG A 591 -14.15 13.78 -1.74
C ARG A 591 -12.74 13.28 -2.11
N GLY A 592 -12.54 12.99 -3.40
CA GLY A 592 -11.25 12.54 -3.95
C GLY A 592 -11.03 11.03 -3.91
N ASN A 593 -11.78 10.26 -3.11
CA ASN A 593 -11.71 8.80 -3.05
C ASN A 593 -13.11 8.18 -2.94
N GLY A 594 -13.74 7.85 -4.08
CA GLY A 594 -15.09 7.27 -4.13
C GLY A 594 -15.28 5.92 -3.43
N ARG A 595 -14.20 5.33 -2.90
CA ARG A 595 -14.20 4.06 -2.14
C ARG A 595 -14.17 4.24 -0.62
N LEU A 596 -14.05 5.48 -0.15
CA LEU A 596 -13.87 5.80 1.27
C LEU A 596 -15.13 6.42 1.85
N THR A 597 -15.74 5.76 2.84
CA THR A 597 -16.95 6.26 3.50
C THR A 597 -16.61 7.06 4.75
N ALA A 598 -17.36 8.15 4.98
CA ALA A 598 -17.18 8.99 6.16
C ALA A 598 -17.35 8.20 7.48
N HIS A 599 -18.36 7.32 7.54
CA HIS A 599 -18.63 6.52 8.74
C HIS A 599 -17.49 5.54 9.07
N THR A 600 -16.94 4.82 8.08
CA THR A 600 -15.83 3.89 8.34
C THR A 600 -14.57 4.64 8.78
N THR A 601 -14.33 5.82 8.19
CA THR A 601 -13.22 6.70 8.60
C THR A 601 -13.41 7.21 10.03
N TYR A 602 -14.64 7.53 10.43
CA TYR A 602 -14.97 7.96 11.79
C TYR A 602 -14.86 6.82 12.81
N SER A 603 -15.36 5.61 12.48
CA SER A 603 -15.16 4.40 13.27
C SER A 603 -13.67 4.14 13.50
N LEU A 604 -12.85 4.16 12.44
CA LEU A 604 -11.41 3.97 12.53
C LEU A 604 -10.71 5.05 13.36
N LEU A 605 -11.14 6.30 13.25
CA LEU A 605 -10.64 7.39 14.10
C LEU A 605 -10.89 7.11 15.58
N LEU A 606 -12.12 6.74 15.96
CA LEU A 606 -12.45 6.51 17.36
C LEU A 606 -11.76 5.27 17.94
N GLY A 607 -11.65 4.19 17.15
CA GLY A 607 -10.82 3.05 17.54
C GLY A 607 -9.37 3.46 17.76
N ALA A 608 -8.79 4.26 16.85
CA ALA A 608 -7.42 4.73 16.97
C ALA A 608 -7.18 5.67 18.16
N VAL A 609 -8.12 6.59 18.45
CA VAL A 609 -8.07 7.47 19.63
C VAL A 609 -8.01 6.68 20.94
N HIS A 610 -8.68 5.53 20.99
CA HIS A 610 -8.75 4.69 22.18
C HIS A 610 -7.74 3.54 22.21
N GLY A 611 -6.98 3.33 21.13
CA GLY A 611 -6.10 2.19 20.97
C GLY A 611 -6.86 0.85 20.84
N TYR A 612 -8.08 0.88 20.31
CA TYR A 612 -8.93 -0.30 20.12
C TYR A 612 -8.82 -0.79 18.66
N THR A 613 -8.72 -2.10 18.47
CA THR A 613 -8.84 -2.73 17.16
C THR A 613 -10.20 -2.38 16.56
N THR A 614 -10.21 -1.78 15.38
CA THR A 614 -11.45 -1.55 14.64
C THR A 614 -11.70 -2.70 13.68
N LEU A 615 -12.81 -3.40 13.87
CA LEU A 615 -13.32 -4.45 13.01
C LEU A 615 -14.20 -3.83 11.93
N THR A 616 -13.89 -4.09 10.66
CA THR A 616 -14.65 -3.60 9.50
C THR A 616 -14.73 -4.65 8.40
N ALA A 617 -15.82 -4.67 7.66
CA ALA A 617 -15.95 -5.47 6.44
C ALA A 617 -15.71 -4.63 5.16
N ASN A 618 -15.48 -3.32 5.32
CA ASN A 618 -15.22 -2.41 4.21
C ASN A 618 -13.72 -2.40 3.84
N ARG A 619 -13.30 -3.47 3.17
CA ARG A 619 -11.92 -3.67 2.72
C ARG A 619 -11.40 -2.52 1.84
N ALA A 620 -12.25 -1.96 0.99
CA ALA A 620 -11.86 -0.89 0.08
C ALA A 620 -11.49 0.39 0.85
N SER A 621 -12.27 0.75 1.87
CA SER A 621 -11.95 1.88 2.76
C SER A 621 -10.70 1.61 3.58
N ALA A 622 -10.54 0.41 4.15
CA ALA A 622 -9.36 0.02 4.90
C ALA A 622 -8.07 0.15 4.06
N ARG A 623 -8.04 -0.43 2.84
CA ARG A 623 -6.90 -0.31 1.92
C ARG A 623 -6.63 1.12 1.50
N SER A 624 -7.68 1.92 1.27
CA SER A 624 -7.52 3.32 0.88
C SER A 624 -6.89 4.13 2.01
N ILE A 625 -7.30 3.91 3.27
CA ILE A 625 -6.70 4.57 4.43
C ILE A 625 -5.25 4.13 4.60
N VAL A 626 -4.93 2.84 4.49
CA VAL A 626 -3.54 2.36 4.57
C VAL A 626 -2.68 3.00 3.50
N LYS A 627 -3.17 3.12 2.26
CA LYS A 627 -2.46 3.82 1.18
C LYS A 627 -2.23 5.29 1.52
N VAL A 628 -3.22 5.97 2.11
CA VAL A 628 -3.07 7.37 2.54
C VAL A 628 -2.10 7.48 3.73
N ILE A 629 -2.13 6.56 4.69
CA ILE A 629 -1.12 6.47 5.75
C ILE A 629 0.25 6.27 5.11
N GLU A 630 0.38 5.35 4.17
CA GLU A 630 1.62 5.12 3.45
C GLU A 630 2.07 6.37 2.71
N GLU A 631 1.18 7.15 2.10
CA GLU A 631 1.48 8.39 1.35
C GLU A 631 1.77 9.61 2.24
N LEU A 632 1.06 9.78 3.35
CA LEU A 632 1.25 10.87 4.32
C LEU A 632 2.40 10.58 5.28
N GLU A 633 2.59 9.31 5.63
CA GLU A 633 3.58 8.82 6.59
C GLU A 633 4.71 8.03 5.89
N VAL A 634 4.87 8.10 4.56
CA VAL A 634 5.99 7.47 3.79
C VAL A 634 7.32 7.71 4.53
N LYS A 635 7.39 8.90 5.12
CA LYS A 635 8.56 9.53 5.70
C LYS A 635 8.77 9.21 7.17
N ASP A 636 7.82 8.62 7.89
CA ASP A 636 8.01 8.23 9.30
C ASP A 636 7.43 6.85 9.60
N ARG A 637 8.00 5.82 8.95
CA ARG A 637 7.76 4.41 9.29
C ARG A 637 8.34 4.02 10.66
N SER A 638 8.71 4.98 11.51
CA SER A 638 9.22 4.73 12.88
C SER A 638 8.22 3.95 13.75
N TRP A 639 6.93 3.99 13.42
CA TRP A 639 5.92 3.17 14.09
C TRP A 639 6.18 1.66 13.98
N TYR A 640 6.98 1.22 13.02
CA TYR A 640 7.32 -0.19 12.85
C TYR A 640 8.44 -0.68 13.79
N TRP A 641 9.49 0.12 14.02
CA TRP A 641 10.60 -0.28 14.90
C TRP A 641 10.15 -0.43 16.36
N ASN A 642 9.15 0.36 16.76
CA ASN A 642 8.53 0.22 18.07
C ASN A 642 7.71 -1.09 18.23
N MET A 643 7.32 -1.78 17.13
CA MET A 643 6.64 -3.09 17.23
C MET A 643 7.58 -4.22 17.60
N CYS A 644 8.81 -4.21 17.08
CA CYS A 644 9.74 -5.31 17.26
C CYS A 644 10.42 -5.31 18.64
N GLY A 645 9.95 -4.49 19.60
CA GLY A 645 10.56 -4.34 20.93
C GLY A 645 11.95 -3.72 20.92
N THR A 646 12.49 -3.40 19.74
CA THR A 646 13.72 -2.64 19.56
C THR A 646 13.40 -1.17 19.80
N GLY A 647 13.24 -0.80 21.07
CA GLY A 647 13.17 0.59 21.48
C GLY A 647 14.31 1.40 20.84
N ASN A 648 14.13 2.72 20.80
CA ASN A 648 14.96 3.72 20.13
C ASN A 648 16.47 3.75 20.48
N THR A 649 16.98 2.75 21.21
CA THR A 649 18.40 2.44 21.29
C THR A 649 18.92 2.17 19.87
N ARG A 650 19.57 3.19 19.29
CA ARG A 650 20.60 3.01 18.27
C ARG A 650 21.42 1.79 18.67
N VAL A 651 21.20 0.66 18.02
CA VAL A 651 22.07 -0.51 18.17
C VAL A 651 23.41 -0.09 17.59
N THR A 652 24.25 0.48 18.42
CA THR A 652 25.66 0.71 18.09
C THR A 652 26.29 -0.65 17.84
N ARG A 653 27.13 -0.71 16.81
CA ARG A 653 27.80 -1.87 16.22
C ARG A 653 28.53 -2.82 17.21
N GLU A 654 28.63 -2.47 18.48
CA GLU A 654 29.49 -3.13 19.48
C GLU A 654 28.73 -3.81 20.65
N GLY A 655 27.39 -3.86 20.65
CA GLY A 655 26.60 -4.37 21.79
C GLY A 655 25.59 -5.48 21.46
N LEU A 656 25.97 -6.47 20.65
CA LEU A 656 25.04 -7.50 20.10
C LEU A 656 24.90 -8.77 20.95
N GLU A 657 25.33 -8.76 22.21
CA GLU A 657 25.09 -9.86 23.16
C GLU A 657 24.02 -9.44 24.18
N GLY A 658 22.76 -9.82 23.93
CA GLY A 658 21.68 -9.67 24.92
C GLY A 658 20.36 -9.05 24.43
N VAL A 659 20.03 -9.09 23.13
CA VAL A 659 18.70 -8.67 22.67
C VAL A 659 17.66 -9.66 23.23
N PRO A 660 16.70 -9.24 24.07
CA PRO A 660 15.67 -10.14 24.58
C PRO A 660 14.85 -10.68 23.40
N GLU A 661 14.64 -12.00 23.39
CA GLU A 661 13.73 -12.68 22.46
C GLU A 661 12.35 -12.02 22.53
N CYS A 662 12.05 -11.16 21.56
CA CYS A 662 10.76 -10.51 21.43
C CYS A 662 9.76 -11.51 20.82
N THR A 663 9.30 -12.46 21.63
CA THR A 663 8.12 -13.31 21.36
C THR A 663 6.80 -12.54 21.59
N GLY A 664 6.83 -11.22 21.45
CA GLY A 664 5.73 -10.33 21.79
C GLY A 664 4.59 -10.42 20.78
N GLU A 665 3.40 -10.75 21.27
CA GLU A 665 2.16 -10.56 20.52
C GLU A 665 1.95 -9.08 20.20
N ALA A 666 1.77 -8.78 18.92
CA ALA A 666 1.53 -7.44 18.44
C ALA A 666 0.03 -7.15 18.37
N LYS A 667 -0.42 -6.01 18.92
CA LYS A 667 -1.86 -5.64 18.85
C LYS A 667 -2.20 -5.05 17.48
N ALA A 668 -3.24 -5.60 16.86
CA ALA A 668 -3.75 -5.12 15.59
C ALA A 668 -4.55 -3.82 15.77
N ALA A 669 -4.33 -2.83 14.92
CA ALA A 669 -5.15 -1.61 14.89
C ALA A 669 -6.43 -1.80 14.08
N MET A 670 -6.39 -2.66 13.06
CA MET A 670 -7.53 -2.95 12.20
C MET A 670 -7.71 -4.45 12.03
N TRP A 671 -8.95 -4.88 11.92
CA TRP A 671 -9.32 -6.24 11.56
C TRP A 671 -10.33 -6.17 10.43
N VAL A 672 -9.95 -6.70 9.27
CA VAL A 672 -10.72 -6.66 8.04
C VAL A 672 -11.28 -8.04 7.76
N VAL A 673 -12.60 -8.15 7.81
CA VAL A 673 -13.34 -9.39 7.51
C VAL A 673 -14.04 -9.27 6.15
N GLU A 674 -14.53 -10.38 5.61
CA GLU A 674 -15.31 -10.35 4.37
C GLU A 674 -16.72 -9.74 4.61
N PRO A 675 -17.28 -9.02 3.63
CA PRO A 675 -18.58 -8.34 3.77
C PRO A 675 -19.74 -9.32 3.78
N ARG A 676 -20.79 -9.00 4.57
CA ARG A 676 -22.07 -9.68 4.59
C ARG A 676 -23.19 -8.66 4.45
N SER A 677 -24.18 -8.97 3.63
CA SER A 677 -25.37 -8.15 3.43
C SER A 677 -26.56 -8.74 4.19
N LEU A 678 -27.59 -7.93 4.41
CA LEU A 678 -28.90 -8.43 4.85
C LEU A 678 -29.50 -9.26 3.70
N ALA A 679 -29.96 -10.46 4.02
CA ALA A 679 -30.29 -11.48 3.03
C ALA A 679 -31.64 -12.14 3.29
N GLU A 680 -32.20 -12.05 4.49
CA GLU A 680 -33.43 -12.75 4.89
C GLU A 680 -34.60 -12.43 3.94
N ALA A 681 -34.82 -11.15 3.64
CA ALA A 681 -35.90 -10.69 2.76
C ALA A 681 -35.75 -11.13 1.29
N MET A 682 -34.59 -11.66 0.91
CA MET A 682 -34.27 -12.09 -0.46
C MET A 682 -34.20 -13.60 -0.61
N ARG A 683 -34.47 -14.37 0.44
CA ARG A 683 -34.48 -15.82 0.33
C ARG A 683 -35.68 -16.30 -0.49
N ALA A 684 -35.49 -17.33 -1.29
CA ALA A 684 -36.54 -17.94 -2.11
C ALA A 684 -37.65 -18.59 -1.27
N ASP A 685 -37.32 -19.06 -0.07
CA ASP A 685 -38.27 -19.62 0.89
C ASP A 685 -38.93 -18.56 1.79
N PHE A 686 -38.47 -17.30 1.71
CA PHE A 686 -39.09 -16.15 2.36
C PHE A 686 -40.35 -15.73 1.58
N ASN A 687 -41.40 -16.55 1.69
CA ASN A 687 -42.73 -16.16 1.23
C ASN A 687 -43.27 -15.10 2.19
N GLY A 688 -43.30 -13.84 1.75
CA GLY A 688 -43.98 -12.71 2.41
C GLY A 688 -45.51 -12.86 2.53
N ARG A 689 -46.03 -14.07 2.77
CA ARG A 689 -47.41 -14.33 3.16
C ARG A 689 -47.56 -14.17 4.67
N THR A 690 -47.28 -12.98 5.18
CA THR A 690 -48.17 -12.41 6.20
C THR A 690 -49.31 -11.76 5.44
N LEU A 691 -50.27 -12.58 5.00
CA LEU A 691 -51.64 -12.11 4.87
C LEU A 691 -52.11 -11.83 6.29
N ASP A 692 -52.66 -10.65 6.50
CA ASP A 692 -53.30 -10.22 7.74
C ASP A 692 -54.03 -11.39 8.44
N SER A 693 -53.64 -11.64 9.68
CA SER A 693 -54.43 -12.38 10.67
C SER A 693 -54.20 -11.79 12.04
#